data_AF-A0A3M8HDQ4-F1
#
_entry.id   AF-A0A3M8HDQ4-F1
#
_cell.length_a   1.000
_cell.length_b   1.000
_cell.length_c   1.000
_cell.angle_alpha   90.00
_cell.angle_beta   90.00
_cell.angle_gamma   90.00
#
_symmetry.space_group_name_H-M   'P 1'
#
loop_
_entity.id
_entity.type
_entity.pdbx_description
1 polymer ?
#
loop_
_entity_poly.entity_id
_entity_poly.type
_entity_poly.pdbx_seq_one_letter_code
_entity_poly.pdbx_strand_id
1 'polypeptide(L)'
;MWEICYNKQDFKGVEKVKEWLSHLKNKLKHINEKIDTLASSKKMSRLRITGSVIWNLALIFLIFLTTAIVFVGGIGLGYFASLVKDDPLLSKEEMREQIYSYEETSEMYFANEVYIGKIRTDIERRETSINKVSPTLINAVLATEDEYFREHDGIVPKAVLRGVFQDFTNSSTQTGGSTLTQQLIKNQILTNEVSYERKAREILLALRLEKFMSKEEILEAYLNIIPYGRNASGVNIAGVETAAQGIFGVSAADLTLPQAAYIAGIPQAPFAHTPFTNTGELKDAEGLKPGIDRMKTVLNRMLTAGYIDQTAYEQAVNYDITKDFRKPEPEAIDKYPYLTYELEDRAKKILAEKLAEKDGIDPQRLEEEENLKEKYMILADRDLRSGGYKIYSTINKEMYDAMQEAAKNFKSYGYTYTSTKVNEETGKEEVVEEPVQLGGMMIENGTGRILSFVGGRDFKLEQLNHATQAQRQNGSTMKPLLVYAPAVEYGVIGAGSPVVDVKFSYRGWSPSNYSATQEMGIIPAREALAKSQNLAAIRLYDSIRDRQPTSYLEKMDFSTLREGEGDNLSLAIGAMHTGPTVEENTNAFATFANGGQFIDAYMIERIEDLDGNVVYEHKAEPVPVFSPETSYIVTDMLRDTLEYGTATKARRNLKFSADFAAKTGTTQEYKDVWLVGYNPNVTLGVWMGYDKPKTLSRFNNTYGQPSERVNLLWAKLMNSQYDANPELVDTDKQFARPKNVISASFCGISGDAPSKACSQAGLVRSDLFNRNAFVPSRTDDSLISASSVMINGKAYRALESTPSEFVIKGGAGINPDFADKMLGRLGGDPSKLWPKSENSKVVSSAKFNADDKAPNGVKASLKGATMTWSKSSSNDVVGYRVYEITDGKRSLVATLKDGQSLKFTVAKDRSYMVVAVDITGKESSQSNTIATKEVEPKEPTKEENKDADKDANKDNQNNDANAGTDKDTDGKTNDKDSNTDTGKNPDKETGSGTDKPAAGVNSGSTDTNQ
;
A
#
# COMPACT_ATOMS: atom_id res chain seq x y z
N MET A 1 53.72 0.14 36.56
CA MET A 1 54.08 -1.28 36.79
C MET A 1 54.46 -1.59 38.25
N TRP A 2 55.29 -0.78 38.93
CA TRP A 2 55.74 -1.09 40.31
C TRP A 2 54.68 -0.91 41.41
N GLU A 3 53.66 -0.08 41.20
CA GLU A 3 52.59 0.17 42.19
C GLU A 3 51.52 -0.93 42.28
N ILE A 4 51.41 -1.81 41.28
CA ILE A 4 50.36 -2.86 41.22
C ILE A 4 50.64 -4.00 42.22
N CYS A 5 51.85 -4.05 42.81
CA CYS A 5 52.28 -5.13 43.69
C CYS A 5 52.28 -4.79 45.20
N TYR A 6 51.76 -3.63 45.62
CA TYR A 6 51.86 -3.19 47.02
C TYR A 6 50.51 -2.97 47.71
N ASN A 7 49.85 -4.08 48.11
CA ASN A 7 48.84 -4.04 49.16
C ASN A 7 49.35 -4.77 50.42
N LYS A 8 49.20 -4.16 51.59
CA LYS A 8 49.88 -4.55 52.84
C LYS A 8 49.21 -5.74 53.55
N GLN A 9 49.31 -6.97 53.03
CA GLN A 9 48.88 -8.14 53.83
C GLN A 9 49.35 -9.54 53.38
N ASP A 10 50.65 -9.78 53.14
CA ASP A 10 51.21 -11.13 53.41
C ASP A 10 52.72 -11.16 53.69
N PHE A 11 53.10 -11.34 54.96
CA PHE A 11 54.51 -11.39 55.39
C PHE A 11 55.10 -12.82 55.40
N LYS A 12 54.36 -13.84 54.96
CA LYS A 12 54.82 -15.24 54.96
C LYS A 12 55.77 -15.61 53.82
N GLY A 13 55.71 -14.90 52.68
CA GLY A 13 56.58 -15.16 51.53
C GLY A 13 58.05 -14.84 51.78
N VAL A 14 58.33 -13.75 52.51
CA VAL A 14 59.71 -13.28 52.77
C VAL A 14 60.46 -14.23 53.71
N GLU A 15 59.79 -14.86 54.67
CA GLU A 15 60.39 -15.88 55.53
C GLU A 15 60.71 -17.15 54.74
N LYS A 16 59.79 -17.67 53.91
CA LYS A 16 60.07 -18.82 53.03
C LYS A 16 61.25 -18.57 52.08
N VAL A 17 61.39 -17.36 51.54
CA VAL A 17 62.54 -16.99 50.70
C VAL A 17 63.84 -16.95 51.52
N LYS A 18 63.80 -16.42 52.76
CA LYS A 18 64.97 -16.45 53.67
C LYS A 18 65.35 -17.87 54.08
N GLU A 19 64.38 -18.74 54.38
CA GLU A 19 64.60 -20.15 54.64
C GLU A 19 65.22 -20.84 53.43
N TRP A 20 64.64 -20.68 52.23
CA TRP A 20 65.15 -21.26 50.99
C TRP A 20 66.57 -20.79 50.67
N LEU A 21 66.86 -19.49 50.81
CA LEU A 21 68.21 -18.94 50.66
C LEU A 21 69.18 -19.48 51.71
N SER A 22 68.75 -19.69 52.96
CA SER A 22 69.60 -20.30 53.99
C SER A 22 69.88 -21.79 53.69
N HIS A 23 68.87 -22.52 53.21
CA HIS A 23 68.99 -23.91 52.81
C HIS A 23 69.88 -24.09 51.57
N LEU A 24 69.79 -23.17 50.61
CA LEU A 24 70.65 -23.10 49.43
C LEU A 24 72.10 -22.78 49.83
N LYS A 25 72.30 -21.79 50.71
CA LYS A 25 73.62 -21.41 51.23
C LYS A 25 74.28 -22.55 52.02
N ASN A 26 73.51 -23.29 52.80
CA ASN A 26 73.98 -24.48 53.51
C ASN A 26 74.30 -25.65 52.55
N LYS A 27 73.47 -25.90 51.52
CA LYS A 27 73.80 -26.88 50.46
C LYS A 27 75.07 -26.50 49.71
N LEU A 28 75.23 -25.24 49.31
CA LEU A 28 76.42 -24.74 48.63
C LEU A 28 77.68 -24.87 49.51
N LYS A 29 77.59 -24.53 50.80
CA LYS A 29 78.69 -24.73 51.75
C LYS A 29 79.07 -26.20 51.87
N HIS A 30 78.10 -27.10 51.96
CA HIS A 30 78.34 -28.54 52.10
C HIS A 30 78.86 -29.18 50.80
N ILE A 31 78.49 -28.64 49.63
CA ILE A 31 79.11 -28.97 48.34
C ILE A 31 80.57 -28.50 48.32
N ASN A 32 80.86 -27.28 48.79
CA ASN A 32 82.23 -26.78 48.87
C ASN A 32 83.10 -27.62 49.82
N GLU A 33 82.60 -27.97 51.01
CA GLU A 33 83.26 -28.86 51.98
C GLU A 33 83.53 -30.27 51.37
N LYS A 34 82.62 -30.79 50.55
CA LYS A 34 82.83 -32.04 49.79
C LYS A 34 83.87 -31.90 48.68
N ILE A 35 83.92 -30.76 48.00
CA ILE A 35 84.94 -30.45 46.97
C ILE A 35 86.32 -30.30 47.63
N ASP A 36 86.42 -29.60 48.77
CA ASP A 36 87.67 -29.40 49.51
C ASP A 36 88.21 -30.71 50.10
N THR A 37 87.34 -31.58 50.63
CA THR A 37 87.75 -32.92 51.09
C THR A 37 88.19 -33.82 49.93
N LEU A 38 87.50 -33.80 48.77
CA LEU A 38 87.97 -34.47 47.54
C LEU A 38 89.32 -33.90 47.04
N ALA A 39 89.53 -32.58 47.13
CA ALA A 39 90.76 -31.90 46.72
C ALA A 39 91.96 -32.20 47.63
N SER A 40 91.72 -32.63 48.87
CA SER A 40 92.76 -33.04 49.83
C SER A 40 93.35 -34.44 49.57
N SER A 41 92.75 -35.23 48.67
CA SER A 41 93.20 -36.59 48.36
C SER A 41 94.56 -36.61 47.66
N LYS A 42 95.51 -37.39 48.20
CA LYS A 42 96.90 -37.53 47.74
C LYS A 42 97.04 -38.01 46.28
N LYS A 43 95.96 -38.46 45.63
CA LYS A 43 95.92 -38.93 44.24
C LYS A 43 95.51 -37.86 43.20
N MET A 44 95.09 -36.66 43.62
CA MET A 44 94.52 -35.61 42.74
C MET A 44 95.38 -34.34 42.57
N SER A 45 96.58 -34.27 43.15
CA SER A 45 97.41 -33.05 43.17
C SER A 45 97.83 -32.51 41.79
N ARG A 46 97.74 -33.32 40.72
CA ARG A 46 98.03 -32.90 39.32
C ARG A 46 96.81 -32.30 38.58
N LEU A 47 95.59 -32.41 39.10
CA LEU A 47 94.36 -31.91 38.45
C LEU A 47 93.83 -30.58 39.03
N ARG A 48 94.51 -30.04 40.06
CA ARG A 48 94.05 -28.88 40.84
C ARG A 48 93.90 -27.58 40.02
N ILE A 49 94.74 -27.37 39.01
CA ILE A 49 94.69 -26.17 38.15
C ILE A 49 93.57 -26.32 37.11
N THR A 50 93.50 -27.46 36.42
CA THR A 50 92.49 -27.69 35.37
C THR A 50 91.07 -27.67 35.94
N GLY A 51 90.85 -28.28 37.12
CA GLY A 51 89.55 -28.29 37.77
C GLY A 51 89.05 -26.91 38.20
N SER A 52 89.93 -26.06 38.76
CA SER A 52 89.53 -24.70 39.18
C SER A 52 89.29 -23.78 37.99
N VAL A 53 90.05 -23.92 36.90
CA VAL A 53 89.82 -23.18 35.65
C VAL A 53 88.49 -23.59 35.02
N ILE A 54 88.19 -24.90 34.93
CA ILE A 54 86.91 -25.39 34.41
C ILE A 54 85.74 -24.91 35.29
N TRP A 55 85.87 -24.94 36.61
CA TRP A 55 84.83 -24.44 37.51
C TRP A 55 84.62 -22.93 37.38
N ASN A 56 85.68 -22.12 37.33
CA ASN A 56 85.57 -20.68 37.14
C ASN A 56 85.00 -20.31 35.76
N LEU A 57 85.36 -21.05 34.70
CA LEU A 57 84.75 -20.89 33.38
C LEU A 57 83.26 -21.27 33.38
N ALA A 58 82.87 -22.33 34.07
CA ALA A 58 81.47 -22.70 34.26
C ALA A 58 80.70 -21.64 35.07
N LEU A 59 81.34 -21.01 36.05
CA LEU A 59 80.76 -19.94 36.87
C LEU A 59 80.60 -18.63 36.06
N ILE A 60 81.60 -18.27 35.25
CA ILE A 60 81.52 -17.15 34.30
C ILE A 60 80.43 -17.42 33.25
N PHE A 61 80.33 -18.64 32.73
CA PHE A 61 79.26 -19.04 31.81
C PHE A 61 77.88 -18.97 32.47
N LEU A 62 77.74 -19.40 33.72
CA LEU A 62 76.50 -19.29 34.49
C LEU A 62 76.10 -17.81 34.73
N ILE A 63 77.06 -16.95 35.07
CA ILE A 63 76.85 -15.50 35.27
C ILE A 63 76.48 -14.85 33.94
N PHE A 64 77.17 -15.17 32.85
CA PHE A 64 76.83 -14.68 31.52
C PHE A 64 75.42 -15.13 31.11
N LEU A 65 75.08 -16.41 31.32
CA LEU A 65 73.76 -16.96 31.03
C LEU A 65 72.66 -16.29 31.85
N THR A 66 72.85 -16.10 33.16
CA THR A 66 71.87 -15.38 34.00
C THR A 66 71.75 -13.91 33.64
N THR A 67 72.86 -13.23 33.34
CA THR A 67 72.85 -11.83 32.89
C THR A 67 72.16 -11.70 31.53
N ALA A 68 72.38 -12.62 30.60
CA ALA A 68 71.71 -12.69 29.31
C ALA A 68 70.20 -12.96 29.47
N ILE A 69 69.80 -13.90 30.35
CA ILE A 69 68.39 -14.17 30.66
C ILE A 69 67.71 -12.92 31.25
N VAL A 70 68.36 -12.21 32.18
CA VAL A 70 67.83 -10.97 32.77
C VAL A 70 67.75 -9.85 31.74
N PHE A 71 68.73 -9.71 30.85
CA PHE A 71 68.76 -8.71 29.79
C PHE A 71 67.67 -8.97 28.73
N VAL A 72 67.55 -10.20 28.24
CA VAL A 72 66.50 -10.62 27.29
C VAL A 72 65.12 -10.51 27.93
N GLY A 73 64.96 -10.91 29.20
CA GLY A 73 63.71 -10.73 29.95
C GLY A 73 63.34 -9.25 30.15
N GLY A 74 64.32 -8.39 30.41
CA GLY A 74 64.14 -6.94 30.51
C GLY A 74 63.72 -6.30 29.18
N ILE A 75 64.33 -6.70 28.06
CA ILE A 75 63.91 -6.27 26.72
C ILE A 75 62.49 -6.75 26.42
N GLY A 76 62.17 -8.02 26.69
CA GLY A 76 60.83 -8.58 26.48
C GLY A 76 59.75 -7.88 27.29
N LEU A 77 59.99 -7.61 28.57
CA LEU A 77 59.08 -6.85 29.43
C LEU A 77 58.96 -5.39 29.01
N GLY A 78 60.05 -4.75 28.59
CA GLY A 78 60.03 -3.37 28.07
C GLY A 78 59.24 -3.26 26.76
N TYR A 79 59.41 -4.22 25.86
CA TYR A 79 58.65 -4.30 24.61
C TYR A 79 57.17 -4.56 24.87
N PHE A 80 56.83 -5.56 25.70
CA PHE A 80 55.44 -5.81 26.12
C PHE A 80 54.80 -4.56 26.74
N ALA A 81 55.49 -3.89 27.66
CA ALA A 81 55.01 -2.65 28.25
C ALA A 81 54.80 -1.53 27.24
N SER A 82 55.65 -1.44 26.20
CA SER A 82 55.49 -0.44 25.13
C SER A 82 54.27 -0.67 24.23
N LEU A 83 53.82 -1.93 24.09
CA LEU A 83 52.63 -2.32 23.32
C LEU A 83 51.30 -2.11 24.06
N VAL A 84 51.33 -1.86 25.37
CA VAL A 84 50.12 -1.71 26.22
C VAL A 84 50.12 -0.41 27.03
N LYS A 85 51.03 0.52 26.71
CA LYS A 85 51.25 1.75 27.50
C LYS A 85 50.10 2.77 27.36
N ASP A 86 49.43 2.77 26.21
CA ASP A 86 48.39 3.74 25.83
C ASP A 86 46.97 3.18 26.04
N ASP A 87 46.84 1.93 26.52
CA ASP A 87 45.55 1.28 26.76
C ASP A 87 44.87 1.83 28.03
N PRO A 88 43.58 2.23 27.97
CA PRO A 88 42.84 2.64 29.15
C PRO A 88 42.63 1.45 30.11
N LEU A 89 42.82 1.70 31.40
CA LEU A 89 42.75 0.68 32.45
C LEU A 89 41.30 0.35 32.85
N LEU A 90 40.55 -0.37 32.02
CA LEU A 90 39.16 -0.81 32.25
C LEU A 90 38.91 -1.25 33.71
N SER A 91 37.99 -0.59 34.40
CA SER A 91 37.55 -0.92 35.76
C SER A 91 36.94 -2.32 35.83
N LYS A 92 36.63 -2.79 37.05
CA LYS A 92 35.97 -4.09 37.22
C LYS A 92 34.56 -4.04 36.62
N GLU A 93 33.90 -2.91 36.79
CA GLU A 93 32.53 -2.63 36.38
C GLU A 93 32.44 -2.59 34.85
N GLU A 94 33.23 -1.73 34.19
CA GLU A 94 33.29 -1.63 32.72
C GLU A 94 33.68 -2.97 32.06
N MET A 95 34.64 -3.70 32.65
CA MET A 95 35.07 -4.99 32.09
C MET A 95 33.99 -6.08 32.24
N ARG A 96 33.19 -6.06 33.31
CA ARG A 96 32.06 -6.99 33.44
C ARG A 96 30.93 -6.61 32.51
N GLU A 97 30.62 -5.33 32.39
CA GLU A 97 29.61 -4.82 31.45
C GLU A 97 29.93 -5.22 30.00
N GLN A 98 31.17 -5.02 29.55
CA GLN A 98 31.61 -5.44 28.20
C GLN A 98 31.64 -6.96 27.98
N ILE A 99 31.63 -7.77 29.04
CA ILE A 99 31.67 -9.25 28.96
C ILE A 99 30.29 -9.87 29.10
N TYR A 100 29.39 -9.24 29.86
CA TYR A 100 27.99 -9.67 30.06
C TYR A 100 27.00 -8.93 29.15
N SER A 101 27.47 -8.05 28.27
CA SER A 101 26.67 -7.41 27.21
C SER A 101 26.35 -8.41 26.09
N TYR A 102 25.63 -9.49 26.41
CA TYR A 102 25.15 -10.45 25.44
C TYR A 102 24.01 -9.81 24.63
N GLU A 103 24.21 -9.65 23.33
CA GLU A 103 23.12 -9.30 22.43
C GLU A 103 22.18 -10.51 22.33
N GLU A 104 20.92 -10.36 22.72
CA GLU A 104 19.87 -11.36 22.56
C GLU A 104 18.99 -11.01 21.37
N THR A 105 18.61 -12.02 20.57
CA THR A 105 17.80 -11.76 19.38
C THR A 105 16.32 -11.61 19.73
N SER A 106 15.76 -10.44 19.42
CA SER A 106 14.34 -10.14 19.63
C SER A 106 13.39 -11.06 18.84
N GLU A 107 12.21 -11.29 19.41
CA GLU A 107 11.18 -12.22 18.93
C GLU A 107 9.88 -11.48 18.56
N MET A 108 9.20 -11.94 17.51
CA MET A 108 7.92 -11.38 17.04
C MET A 108 6.78 -12.37 17.23
N TYR A 109 5.60 -11.82 17.55
CA TYR A 109 4.38 -12.57 17.83
C TYR A 109 3.17 -11.96 17.11
N PHE A 110 2.29 -12.82 16.61
CA PHE A 110 0.91 -12.48 16.27
C PHE A 110 0.12 -12.14 17.55
N ALA A 111 -1.11 -11.66 17.38
CA ALA A 111 -2.07 -11.58 18.47
C ALA A 111 -2.25 -12.93 19.18
N ASN A 112 -2.62 -12.87 20.46
CA ASN A 112 -2.75 -14.03 21.36
C ASN A 112 -1.42 -14.79 21.55
N GLU A 113 -0.28 -14.08 21.51
CA GLU A 113 1.06 -14.60 21.80
C GLU A 113 1.52 -15.74 20.87
N VAL A 114 0.96 -15.82 19.66
CA VAL A 114 1.34 -16.87 18.69
C VAL A 114 2.63 -16.48 17.98
N TYR A 115 3.71 -17.20 18.25
CA TYR A 115 5.06 -16.93 17.73
C TYR A 115 5.12 -16.86 16.19
N ILE A 116 5.76 -15.79 15.68
CA ILE A 116 6.07 -15.58 14.25
C ILE A 116 7.47 -16.15 13.95
N GLY A 117 8.45 -15.76 14.75
CA GLY A 117 9.88 -16.02 14.54
C GLY A 117 10.74 -14.88 15.11
N LYS A 118 12.05 -14.95 14.88
CA LYS A 118 13.00 -13.93 15.33
C LYS A 118 13.11 -12.77 14.35
N ILE A 119 13.55 -11.62 14.85
CA ILE A 119 14.01 -10.50 14.01
C ILE A 119 15.32 -10.88 13.32
N ARG A 120 15.51 -10.38 12.09
CA ARG A 120 16.74 -10.63 11.34
C ARG A 120 17.95 -10.03 12.07
N THR A 121 18.99 -10.83 12.24
CA THR A 121 20.27 -10.41 12.85
C THR A 121 21.44 -11.01 12.07
N ASP A 122 22.61 -10.37 12.13
CA ASP A 122 23.86 -10.92 11.62
C ASP A 122 24.34 -12.12 12.45
N ILE A 123 23.95 -12.18 13.73
CA ILE A 123 24.24 -13.27 14.64
C ILE A 123 23.08 -13.50 15.63
N GLU A 124 22.57 -14.72 15.65
CA GLU A 124 21.61 -15.19 16.63
C GLU A 124 22.31 -15.63 17.91
N ARG A 125 21.74 -15.26 19.06
CA ARG A 125 22.18 -15.70 20.38
C ARG A 125 20.98 -15.91 21.31
N ARG A 126 21.16 -16.80 22.28
CA ARG A 126 20.30 -17.02 23.43
C ARG A 126 21.13 -17.28 24.67
N GLU A 127 20.93 -16.51 25.73
CA GLU A 127 21.64 -16.66 27.00
C GLU A 127 21.21 -17.94 27.73
N THR A 128 22.18 -18.65 28.30
CA THR A 128 21.93 -19.70 29.28
C THR A 128 22.89 -19.61 30.45
N SER A 129 22.38 -19.87 31.65
CA SER A 129 23.20 -19.94 32.86
C SER A 129 23.95 -21.28 32.92
N ILE A 130 25.16 -21.30 33.45
CA ILE A 130 26.06 -22.48 33.40
C ILE A 130 25.46 -23.75 34.04
N ASN A 131 24.55 -23.60 34.99
CA ASN A 131 23.80 -24.69 35.62
C ASN A 131 22.71 -25.33 34.71
N LYS A 132 22.39 -24.70 33.58
CA LYS A 132 21.52 -25.23 32.50
C LYS A 132 22.33 -25.76 31.32
N VAL A 133 23.65 -25.94 31.47
CA VAL A 133 24.52 -26.54 30.45
C VAL A 133 24.88 -27.96 30.89
N SER A 134 24.80 -28.92 29.96
CA SER A 134 25.18 -30.32 30.21
C SER A 134 26.61 -30.40 30.77
N PRO A 135 26.83 -31.07 31.93
CA PRO A 135 28.18 -31.28 32.46
C PRO A 135 29.10 -32.00 31.47
N THR A 136 28.53 -32.81 30.58
CA THR A 136 29.24 -33.47 29.48
C THR A 136 29.79 -32.46 28.48
N LEU A 137 29.04 -31.41 28.14
CA LEU A 137 29.50 -30.33 27.27
C LEU A 137 30.58 -29.48 27.95
N ILE A 138 30.41 -29.15 29.24
CA ILE A 138 31.44 -28.45 30.03
C ILE A 138 32.76 -29.24 29.99
N ASN A 139 32.71 -30.55 30.29
CA ASN A 139 33.89 -31.42 30.24
C ASN A 139 34.48 -31.53 28.82
N ALA A 140 33.64 -31.54 27.77
CA ALA A 140 34.10 -31.57 26.38
C ALA A 140 34.83 -30.30 25.95
N VAL A 141 34.32 -29.13 26.35
CA VAL A 141 34.96 -27.82 26.13
C VAL A 141 36.27 -27.74 26.90
N LEU A 142 36.28 -28.07 28.20
CA LEU A 142 37.51 -28.07 29.01
C LEU A 142 38.58 -29.01 28.43
N ALA A 143 38.24 -30.28 28.12
CA ALA A 143 39.18 -31.23 27.54
C ALA A 143 39.76 -30.78 26.18
N THR A 144 39.07 -29.88 25.47
CA THR A 144 39.41 -29.52 24.09
C THR A 144 40.09 -28.16 23.98
N GLU A 145 39.52 -27.14 24.58
CA GLU A 145 39.97 -25.76 24.44
C GLU A 145 40.97 -25.38 25.55
N ASP A 146 40.81 -25.90 26.78
CA ASP A 146 41.66 -25.52 27.92
C ASP A 146 41.62 -26.51 29.09
N GLU A 147 42.38 -27.60 28.98
CA GLU A 147 42.42 -28.72 29.94
C GLU A 147 42.78 -28.27 31.37
N TYR A 148 43.60 -27.22 31.48
CA TYR A 148 44.12 -26.68 32.74
C TYR A 148 43.44 -25.36 33.14
N PHE A 149 42.27 -25.05 32.57
CA PHE A 149 41.54 -23.80 32.79
C PHE A 149 41.38 -23.44 34.28
N ARG A 150 41.13 -24.43 35.14
CA ARG A 150 40.94 -24.23 36.59
C ARG A 150 42.25 -24.05 37.37
N GLU A 151 43.41 -24.26 36.76
CA GLU A 151 44.73 -24.18 37.40
C GLU A 151 45.51 -22.89 37.14
N HIS A 152 45.27 -22.21 36.01
CA HIS A 152 46.04 -21.03 35.60
C HIS A 152 45.28 -19.72 35.80
N ASP A 153 45.98 -18.60 35.96
CA ASP A 153 45.40 -17.25 36.05
C ASP A 153 45.33 -16.61 34.64
N GLY A 154 44.35 -16.98 33.82
CA GLY A 154 44.14 -16.37 32.49
C GLY A 154 45.11 -16.72 31.35
N ILE A 155 46.35 -17.10 31.64
CA ILE A 155 47.34 -17.51 30.63
C ILE A 155 48.13 -18.74 31.06
N VAL A 156 48.64 -19.52 30.09
CA VAL A 156 49.60 -20.61 30.34
C VAL A 156 51.00 -20.16 29.91
N PRO A 157 51.91 -19.76 30.83
CA PRO A 157 53.21 -19.16 30.46
C PRO A 157 54.09 -20.08 29.61
N LYS A 158 54.00 -21.41 29.83
CA LYS A 158 54.70 -22.42 29.02
C LYS A 158 54.19 -22.47 27.57
N ALA A 159 52.90 -22.17 27.34
CA ALA A 159 52.32 -22.12 26.00
C ALA A 159 52.71 -20.83 25.27
N VAL A 160 52.70 -19.68 25.96
CA VAL A 160 53.17 -18.39 25.41
C VAL A 160 54.64 -18.47 24.99
N LEU A 161 55.53 -18.98 25.86
CA LEU A 161 56.94 -19.16 25.54
C LEU A 161 57.18 -20.18 24.40
N ARG A 162 56.35 -21.23 24.32
CA ARG A 162 56.40 -22.20 23.22
C ARG A 162 55.99 -21.57 21.89
N GLY A 163 54.93 -20.76 21.87
CA GLY A 163 54.47 -20.05 20.68
C GLY A 163 55.55 -19.11 20.13
N VAL A 164 56.14 -18.28 20.98
CA VAL A 164 57.26 -17.39 20.60
C VAL A 164 58.46 -18.19 20.04
N PHE A 165 58.76 -19.37 20.60
CA PHE A 165 59.82 -20.23 20.08
C PHE A 165 59.45 -20.92 18.75
N GLN A 166 58.19 -21.31 18.56
CA GLN A 166 57.68 -21.89 17.30
C GLN A 166 57.69 -20.86 16.16
N ASP A 167 57.30 -19.61 16.44
CA ASP A 167 57.35 -18.50 15.50
C ASP A 167 58.80 -18.15 15.14
N PHE A 168 59.71 -18.08 16.13
CA PHE A 168 61.14 -17.84 15.88
C PHE A 168 61.81 -18.96 15.07
N THR A 169 61.27 -20.19 15.10
CA THR A 169 61.83 -21.34 14.38
C THR A 169 61.13 -21.65 13.05
N ASN A 170 60.18 -20.81 12.61
CA ASN A 170 59.35 -21.04 11.40
C ASN A 170 58.73 -22.45 11.37
N SER A 171 58.22 -22.92 12.52
CA SER A 171 57.55 -24.22 12.58
C SER A 171 56.25 -24.22 11.76
N SER A 172 56.06 -25.20 10.89
CA SER A 172 54.82 -25.37 10.10
C SER A 172 53.60 -25.81 10.94
N THR A 173 53.75 -25.92 12.26
CA THR A 173 52.69 -26.36 13.18
C THR A 173 52.62 -25.47 14.41
N GLN A 174 51.90 -24.34 14.31
CA GLN A 174 51.53 -23.55 15.47
C GLN A 174 50.57 -24.36 16.35
N THR A 175 51.01 -24.76 17.54
CA THR A 175 50.10 -25.36 18.53
C THR A 175 49.29 -24.26 19.20
N GLY A 176 47.96 -24.30 19.04
CA GLY A 176 47.03 -23.36 19.68
C GLY A 176 47.21 -23.36 21.21
N GLY A 177 47.79 -22.27 21.73
CA GLY A 177 48.13 -22.11 23.14
C GLY A 177 47.42 -20.92 23.80
N SER A 178 46.21 -20.59 23.34
CA SER A 178 45.39 -19.52 23.92
C SER A 178 44.29 -20.12 24.81
N THR A 179 44.12 -19.58 26.00
CA THR A 179 43.18 -20.05 27.03
C THR A 179 41.73 -19.66 26.72
N LEU A 180 40.75 -20.25 27.42
CA LEU A 180 39.34 -19.83 27.32
C LEU A 180 39.18 -18.33 27.61
N THR A 181 39.85 -17.82 28.65
CA THR A 181 39.87 -16.41 29.05
C THR A 181 40.41 -15.51 27.94
N GLN A 182 41.48 -15.93 27.25
CA GLN A 182 42.03 -15.21 26.11
C GLN A 182 41.09 -15.22 24.89
N GLN A 183 40.42 -16.35 24.64
CA GLN A 183 39.41 -16.44 23.58
C GLN A 183 38.19 -15.55 23.88
N LEU A 184 37.74 -15.49 25.13
CA LEU A 184 36.65 -14.62 25.57
C LEU A 184 36.98 -13.14 25.32
N ILE A 185 38.12 -12.66 25.83
CA ILE A 185 38.62 -11.29 25.61
C ILE A 185 38.72 -10.93 24.12
N LYS A 186 39.21 -11.86 23.29
CA LYS A 186 39.33 -11.68 21.84
C LYS A 186 37.98 -11.47 21.15
N ASN A 187 36.90 -12.05 21.65
CA ASN A 187 35.57 -11.99 21.00
C ASN A 187 34.64 -10.89 21.55
N GLN A 188 35.01 -10.17 22.63
CA GLN A 188 34.19 -9.08 23.21
C GLN A 188 34.89 -7.73 23.28
N ILE A 189 36.12 -7.70 23.80
CA ILE A 189 36.80 -6.42 24.12
C ILE A 189 37.73 -5.97 22.99
N LEU A 190 38.25 -6.91 22.19
CA LEU A 190 39.24 -6.64 21.16
C LEU A 190 38.66 -6.76 19.74
N THR A 191 39.21 -5.96 18.83
CA THR A 191 38.92 -6.04 17.39
C THR A 191 39.62 -7.24 16.74
N ASN A 192 39.14 -7.67 15.57
CA ASN A 192 39.66 -8.84 14.85
C ASN A 192 41.03 -8.65 14.15
N GLU A 193 41.77 -7.57 14.41
CA GLU A 193 43.06 -7.30 13.76
C GLU A 193 44.16 -8.30 14.18
N VAL A 194 45.04 -8.74 13.27
CA VAL A 194 46.14 -9.65 13.65
C VAL A 194 47.42 -8.86 13.90
N SER A 195 47.55 -8.27 15.09
CA SER A 195 48.72 -7.49 15.52
C SER A 195 49.40 -8.08 16.78
N TYR A 196 50.72 -7.91 16.90
CA TYR A 196 51.46 -8.24 18.14
C TYR A 196 50.97 -7.40 19.32
N GLU A 197 50.55 -6.16 19.02
CA GLU A 197 49.94 -5.24 19.98
C GLU A 197 48.66 -5.84 20.55
N ARG A 198 47.67 -6.19 19.71
CA ARG A 198 46.45 -6.87 20.15
C ARG A 198 46.75 -8.13 20.96
N LYS A 199 47.74 -8.96 20.58
CA LYS A 199 48.07 -10.16 21.37
C LYS A 199 48.66 -9.83 22.75
N ALA A 200 49.39 -8.72 22.89
CA ALA A 200 49.82 -8.21 24.19
C ALA A 200 48.63 -7.69 25.03
N ARG A 201 47.69 -6.95 24.41
CA ARG A 201 46.43 -6.52 25.05
C ARG A 201 45.59 -7.71 25.52
N GLU A 202 45.44 -8.74 24.68
CA GLU A 202 44.71 -9.98 24.97
C GLU A 202 45.27 -10.69 26.22
N ILE A 203 46.60 -10.76 26.35
CA ILE A 203 47.28 -11.29 27.54
C ILE A 203 47.01 -10.40 28.78
N LEU A 204 47.16 -9.08 28.65
CA LEU A 204 46.97 -8.15 29.77
C LEU A 204 45.52 -8.15 30.29
N LEU A 205 44.56 -8.14 29.39
CA LEU A 205 43.13 -8.14 29.70
C LEU A 205 42.68 -9.50 30.25
N ALA A 206 43.18 -10.63 29.73
CA ALA A 206 42.87 -11.95 30.30
C ALA A 206 43.40 -12.09 31.75
N LEU A 207 44.63 -11.64 32.01
CA LEU A 207 45.21 -11.57 33.36
C LEU A 207 44.43 -10.65 34.32
N ARG A 208 43.68 -9.68 33.78
CA ARG A 208 42.88 -8.71 34.55
C ARG A 208 41.46 -9.24 34.80
N LEU A 209 40.85 -9.88 33.80
CA LEU A 209 39.52 -10.49 33.88
C LEU A 209 39.46 -11.54 35.00
N GLU A 210 40.50 -12.37 35.11
CA GLU A 210 40.61 -13.43 36.14
C GLU A 210 40.81 -12.91 37.57
N LYS A 211 41.03 -11.59 37.74
CA LYS A 211 40.98 -10.93 39.06
C LYS A 211 39.61 -10.35 39.39
N PHE A 212 38.74 -10.23 38.38
CA PHE A 212 37.46 -9.52 38.45
C PHE A 212 36.25 -10.44 38.33
N MET A 213 36.42 -11.61 37.71
CA MET A 213 35.46 -12.69 37.52
C MET A 213 36.06 -14.02 37.96
N SER A 214 35.21 -14.90 38.49
CA SER A 214 35.55 -16.27 38.84
C SER A 214 35.59 -17.20 37.62
N LYS A 215 36.14 -18.41 37.79
CA LYS A 215 36.26 -19.41 36.72
C LYS A 215 34.91 -19.81 36.12
N GLU A 216 33.89 -19.97 36.95
CA GLU A 216 32.55 -20.36 36.47
C GLU A 216 31.88 -19.19 35.72
N GLU A 217 32.05 -17.94 36.18
CA GLU A 217 31.59 -16.74 35.46
C GLU A 217 32.28 -16.56 34.09
N ILE A 218 33.60 -16.79 34.01
CA ILE A 218 34.36 -16.73 32.74
C ILE A 218 33.93 -17.86 31.79
N LEU A 219 33.66 -19.05 32.32
CA LEU A 219 33.21 -20.19 31.53
C LEU A 219 31.77 -19.97 31.03
N GLU A 220 30.87 -19.47 31.86
CA GLU A 220 29.51 -19.08 31.46
C GLU A 220 29.52 -18.05 30.33
N ALA A 221 30.30 -16.97 30.48
CA ALA A 221 30.46 -15.96 29.44
C ALA A 221 31.03 -16.53 28.13
N TYR A 222 32.09 -17.35 28.21
CA TYR A 222 32.63 -18.06 27.05
C TYR A 222 31.55 -18.90 26.34
N LEU A 223 30.75 -19.66 27.10
CA LEU A 223 29.71 -20.54 26.56
C LEU A 223 28.57 -19.75 25.89
N ASN A 224 28.28 -18.51 26.29
CA ASN A 224 27.26 -17.65 25.67
C ASN A 224 27.77 -16.81 24.47
N ILE A 225 29.07 -16.47 24.43
CA ILE A 225 29.63 -15.56 23.43
C ILE A 225 30.12 -16.25 22.16
N ILE A 226 30.65 -17.47 22.29
CA ILE A 226 31.47 -18.07 21.23
C ILE A 226 30.64 -18.42 19.98
N PRO A 227 31.15 -18.16 18.76
CA PRO A 227 30.45 -18.49 17.52
C PRO A 227 30.46 -20.00 17.23
N TYR A 228 29.29 -20.53 16.88
CA TYR A 228 29.03 -21.94 16.53
C TYR A 228 28.70 -22.15 15.04
N GLY A 229 29.02 -21.18 14.19
CA GLY A 229 28.84 -21.29 12.74
C GLY A 229 27.41 -20.94 12.37
N ARG A 230 26.67 -21.86 11.76
CA ARG A 230 25.30 -21.65 11.28
C ARG A 230 24.29 -22.63 11.88
N ASN A 231 23.03 -22.21 11.95
CA ASN A 231 21.88 -23.05 12.29
C ASN A 231 21.22 -23.65 11.03
N ALA A 232 20.15 -24.42 11.24
CA ALA A 232 19.34 -25.04 10.19
C ALA A 232 18.57 -24.06 9.27
N SER A 233 18.62 -22.75 9.55
CA SER A 233 18.08 -21.70 8.68
C SER A 233 19.18 -20.96 7.90
N GLY A 234 20.45 -21.26 8.17
CA GLY A 234 21.61 -20.63 7.55
C GLY A 234 22.10 -19.35 8.25
N VAL A 235 21.41 -18.92 9.31
CA VAL A 235 21.78 -17.75 10.13
C VAL A 235 23.01 -18.09 10.99
N ASN A 236 23.89 -17.11 11.19
CA ASN A 236 25.07 -17.32 12.04
C ASN A 236 24.65 -17.37 13.52
N ILE A 237 25.25 -18.25 14.32
CA ILE A 237 24.87 -18.47 15.71
C ILE A 237 26.06 -18.31 16.66
N ALA A 238 25.81 -17.74 17.83
CA ALA A 238 26.68 -17.74 19.00
C ALA A 238 25.95 -18.25 20.24
N GLY A 239 26.70 -18.77 21.20
CA GLY A 239 26.16 -19.32 22.44
C GLY A 239 25.75 -20.80 22.33
N VAL A 240 26.02 -21.56 23.39
CA VAL A 240 25.79 -23.03 23.41
C VAL A 240 24.31 -23.42 23.38
N GLU A 241 23.42 -22.61 23.97
CA GLU A 241 21.98 -22.88 23.92
C GLU A 241 21.47 -22.69 22.48
N THR A 242 21.83 -21.59 21.83
CA THR A 242 21.58 -21.35 20.40
C THR A 242 22.16 -22.44 19.51
N ALA A 243 23.35 -22.96 19.84
CA ALA A 243 23.96 -24.05 19.10
C ALA A 243 23.24 -25.39 19.27
N ALA A 244 22.84 -25.73 20.50
CA ALA A 244 22.07 -26.94 20.78
C ALA A 244 20.69 -26.89 20.08
N GLN A 245 19.97 -25.77 20.21
CA GLN A 245 18.67 -25.55 19.59
C GLN A 245 18.76 -25.42 18.06
N GLY A 246 19.79 -24.74 17.54
CA GLY A 246 20.00 -24.49 16.12
C GLY A 246 20.53 -25.68 15.32
N ILE A 247 21.29 -26.58 15.96
CA ILE A 247 21.90 -27.74 15.29
C ILE A 247 21.12 -29.04 15.53
N PHE A 248 20.68 -29.28 16.77
CA PHE A 248 20.07 -30.55 17.18
C PHE A 248 18.61 -30.42 17.64
N GLY A 249 18.14 -29.21 17.95
CA GLY A 249 16.77 -28.98 18.41
C GLY A 249 16.52 -29.38 19.87
N VAL A 250 17.59 -29.44 20.66
CA VAL A 250 17.56 -29.76 22.11
C VAL A 250 18.13 -28.60 22.92
N SER A 251 17.87 -28.55 24.23
CA SER A 251 18.54 -27.58 25.11
C SER A 251 20.00 -27.98 25.36
N ALA A 252 20.87 -27.02 25.70
CA ALA A 252 22.26 -27.32 26.08
C ALA A 252 22.35 -28.21 27.33
N ALA A 253 21.31 -28.23 28.17
CA ALA A 253 21.17 -29.15 29.31
C ALA A 253 21.12 -30.63 28.89
N ASP A 254 20.44 -30.92 27.78
CA ASP A 254 20.02 -32.27 27.37
C ASP A 254 20.97 -32.94 26.36
N LEU A 255 22.09 -32.28 26.03
CA LEU A 255 23.06 -32.77 25.04
C LEU A 255 23.66 -34.12 25.45
N THR A 256 23.53 -35.10 24.55
CA THR A 256 24.20 -36.39 24.63
C THR A 256 25.71 -36.27 24.43
N LEU A 257 26.49 -37.29 24.82
CA LEU A 257 27.96 -37.27 24.67
C LEU A 257 28.44 -36.98 23.23
N PRO A 258 27.90 -37.61 22.16
CA PRO A 258 28.25 -37.24 20.78
C PRO A 258 27.92 -35.79 20.43
N GLN A 259 26.73 -35.30 20.78
CA GLN A 259 26.29 -33.92 20.49
C GLN A 259 27.14 -32.89 21.24
N ALA A 260 27.41 -33.12 22.53
CA ALA A 260 28.27 -32.31 23.36
C ALA A 260 29.71 -32.23 22.80
N ALA A 261 30.27 -33.37 22.39
CA ALA A 261 31.58 -33.42 21.75
C ALA A 261 31.61 -32.74 20.37
N TYR A 262 30.48 -32.77 19.64
CA TYR A 262 30.35 -32.07 18.36
C TYR A 262 30.35 -30.55 18.58
N ILE A 263 29.48 -30.03 19.46
CA ILE A 263 29.41 -28.60 19.81
C ILE A 263 30.76 -28.08 20.32
N ALA A 264 31.40 -28.77 21.27
CA ALA A 264 32.72 -28.39 21.77
C ALA A 264 33.82 -28.39 20.69
N GLY A 265 33.61 -29.10 19.57
CA GLY A 265 34.52 -29.12 18.44
C GLY A 265 34.40 -27.90 17.50
N ILE A 266 33.22 -27.28 17.42
CA ILE A 266 32.91 -26.23 16.43
C ILE A 266 33.76 -24.96 16.59
N PRO A 267 33.99 -24.37 17.79
CA PRO A 267 34.64 -23.06 17.97
C PRO A 267 35.99 -22.88 17.27
N GLN A 268 36.74 -23.96 17.05
CA GLN A 268 38.03 -23.93 16.34
C GLN A 268 37.90 -23.40 14.91
N ALA A 269 36.83 -23.75 14.20
CA ALA A 269 36.58 -23.35 12.82
C ALA A 269 35.07 -23.35 12.52
N PRO A 270 34.30 -22.36 13.03
CA PRO A 270 32.85 -22.49 13.17
C PRO A 270 32.12 -22.77 11.85
N PHE A 271 32.46 -22.07 10.77
CA PHE A 271 31.86 -22.28 9.44
C PHE A 271 32.29 -23.58 8.75
N ALA A 272 33.47 -24.13 9.09
CA ALA A 272 33.91 -25.42 8.56
C ALA A 272 33.24 -26.58 9.31
N HIS A 273 33.08 -26.45 10.62
CA HIS A 273 32.60 -27.52 11.50
C HIS A 273 31.08 -27.56 11.70
N THR A 274 30.33 -26.46 11.51
CA THR A 274 28.85 -26.48 11.45
C THR A 274 28.35 -27.39 10.31
N PRO A 275 27.22 -28.11 10.46
CA PRO A 275 26.72 -28.99 9.41
C PRO A 275 25.96 -28.26 8.27
N PHE A 276 25.68 -26.96 8.39
CA PHE A 276 24.81 -26.23 7.45
C PHE A 276 25.54 -25.27 6.50
N THR A 277 24.91 -25.00 5.35
CA THR A 277 25.27 -23.96 4.38
C THR A 277 24.75 -22.58 4.83
N ASN A 278 24.91 -21.54 4.00
CA ASN A 278 24.25 -20.24 4.18
C ASN A 278 22.75 -20.23 3.83
N THR A 279 22.19 -21.35 3.37
CA THR A 279 20.77 -21.52 3.02
C THR A 279 20.05 -22.45 3.99
N GLY A 280 20.69 -22.83 5.11
CA GLY A 280 20.17 -23.81 6.07
C GLY A 280 20.22 -25.27 5.59
N GLU A 281 20.63 -25.52 4.35
CA GLU A 281 20.79 -26.87 3.81
C GLU A 281 21.92 -27.61 4.51
N LEU A 282 21.76 -28.92 4.71
CA LEU A 282 22.84 -29.78 5.19
C LEU A 282 23.93 -29.89 4.12
N LYS A 283 25.18 -29.79 4.56
CA LYS A 283 26.35 -30.06 3.72
C LYS A 283 26.36 -31.52 3.24
N ASP A 284 27.07 -31.76 2.14
CA ASP A 284 27.39 -33.10 1.64
C ASP A 284 28.34 -33.86 2.59
N ALA A 285 28.60 -35.13 2.29
CA ALA A 285 29.42 -35.99 3.15
C ALA A 285 30.85 -35.44 3.32
N GLU A 286 31.40 -34.87 2.25
CA GLU A 286 32.68 -34.17 2.21
C GLU A 286 32.67 -32.91 3.12
N GLY A 287 31.63 -32.10 3.06
CA GLY A 287 31.47 -30.88 3.86
C GLY A 287 31.14 -31.11 5.34
N LEU A 288 30.49 -32.23 5.68
CA LEU A 288 30.24 -32.66 7.07
C LEU A 288 31.48 -33.26 7.74
N LYS A 289 32.38 -33.86 6.96
CA LYS A 289 33.55 -34.60 7.45
C LYS A 289 34.43 -33.81 8.45
N PRO A 290 34.78 -32.52 8.23
CA PRO A 290 35.62 -31.77 9.17
C PRO A 290 35.03 -31.68 10.59
N GLY A 291 33.74 -31.38 10.71
CA GLY A 291 33.05 -31.31 12.00
C GLY A 291 32.99 -32.67 12.71
N ILE A 292 32.72 -33.75 11.96
CA ILE A 292 32.67 -35.12 12.51
C ILE A 292 34.05 -35.61 12.95
N ASP A 293 35.11 -35.36 12.17
CA ASP A 293 36.48 -35.73 12.56
C ASP A 293 36.96 -34.90 13.77
N ARG A 294 36.53 -33.64 13.88
CA ARG A 294 36.75 -32.81 15.07
C ARG A 294 36.00 -33.32 16.29
N MET A 295 34.73 -33.72 16.18
CA MET A 295 33.98 -34.39 17.26
C MET A 295 34.72 -35.62 17.80
N LYS A 296 35.24 -36.47 16.91
CA LYS A 296 36.03 -37.66 17.31
C LYS A 296 37.33 -37.27 18.03
N THR A 297 37.95 -36.16 17.63
CA THR A 297 39.11 -35.58 18.32
C THR A 297 38.75 -35.11 19.73
N VAL A 298 37.58 -34.48 19.92
CA VAL A 298 37.06 -34.07 21.23
C VAL A 298 36.82 -35.29 22.12
N LEU A 299 36.12 -36.32 21.62
CA LEU A 299 35.89 -37.56 22.37
C LEU A 299 37.20 -38.21 22.84
N ASN A 300 38.23 -38.24 21.98
CA ASN A 300 39.54 -38.78 22.36
C ASN A 300 40.25 -37.93 23.43
N ARG A 301 40.08 -36.60 23.41
CA ARG A 301 40.59 -35.71 24.47
C ARG A 301 39.85 -35.94 25.79
N MET A 302 38.52 -36.08 25.76
CA MET A 302 37.72 -36.40 26.95
C MET A 302 38.14 -37.73 27.59
N LEU A 303 38.43 -38.76 26.78
CA LEU A 303 38.97 -40.04 27.24
C LEU A 303 40.36 -39.87 27.87
N THR A 304 41.26 -39.13 27.20
CA THR A 304 42.65 -38.92 27.66
C THR A 304 42.71 -38.12 28.96
N ALA A 305 41.82 -37.14 29.14
CA ALA A 305 41.66 -36.36 30.36
C ALA A 305 40.86 -37.09 31.46
N GLY A 306 40.33 -38.28 31.20
CA GLY A 306 39.59 -39.10 32.18
C GLY A 306 38.15 -38.68 32.46
N TYR A 307 37.55 -37.84 31.60
CA TYR A 307 36.14 -37.42 31.75
C TYR A 307 35.14 -38.49 31.28
N ILE A 308 35.56 -39.41 30.42
CA ILE A 308 34.77 -40.57 29.95
C ILE A 308 35.64 -41.83 29.99
N ASP A 309 35.00 -42.99 30.11
CA ASP A 309 35.68 -44.28 30.00
C ASP A 309 35.76 -44.78 28.55
N GLN A 310 36.49 -45.88 28.36
CA GLN A 310 36.70 -46.52 27.05
C GLN A 310 35.38 -46.97 26.40
N THR A 311 34.39 -47.42 27.19
CA THR A 311 33.11 -47.90 26.67
C THR A 311 32.23 -46.75 26.18
N ALA A 312 32.17 -45.65 26.93
CA ALA A 312 31.49 -44.43 26.52
C ALA A 312 32.15 -43.82 25.26
N TYR A 313 33.49 -43.82 25.18
CA TYR A 313 34.22 -43.42 23.98
C TYR A 313 33.88 -44.29 22.76
N GLU A 314 33.92 -45.62 22.89
CA GLU A 314 33.62 -46.55 21.80
C GLU A 314 32.18 -46.47 21.31
N GLN A 315 31.22 -46.20 22.21
CA GLN A 315 29.83 -45.94 21.82
C GLN A 315 29.69 -44.61 21.08
N ALA A 316 30.29 -43.52 21.60
CA ALA A 316 30.14 -42.19 21.02
C ALA A 316 30.89 -42.00 19.69
N VAL A 317 32.08 -42.59 19.53
CA VAL A 317 32.90 -42.44 18.32
C VAL A 317 32.30 -43.17 17.09
N ASN A 318 31.49 -44.19 17.36
CA ASN A 318 30.74 -44.98 16.36
C ASN A 318 29.28 -44.51 16.20
N TYR A 319 28.84 -43.50 16.96
CA TYR A 319 27.51 -42.92 16.81
C TYR A 319 27.41 -42.10 15.53
N ASP A 320 26.29 -42.27 14.81
CA ASP A 320 26.01 -41.51 13.59
C ASP A 320 25.28 -40.21 13.93
N ILE A 321 26.08 -39.18 14.28
CA ILE A 321 25.61 -37.85 14.65
C ILE A 321 24.79 -37.15 13.56
N THR A 322 24.87 -37.61 12.30
CA THR A 322 24.13 -36.98 11.18
C THR A 322 22.61 -37.17 11.30
N LYS A 323 22.17 -38.18 12.06
CA LYS A 323 20.74 -38.43 12.34
C LYS A 323 20.12 -37.39 13.27
N ASP A 324 20.94 -36.69 14.04
CA ASP A 324 20.48 -35.73 15.05
C ASP A 324 20.39 -34.30 14.48
N PHE A 325 21.02 -34.04 13.34
CA PHE A 325 20.98 -32.71 12.73
C PHE A 325 19.57 -32.34 12.30
N ARG A 326 19.18 -31.10 12.62
CA ARG A 326 17.89 -30.53 12.19
C ARG A 326 17.79 -30.49 10.66
N LYS A 327 16.55 -30.52 10.18
CA LYS A 327 16.22 -30.27 8.77
C LYS A 327 16.14 -28.75 8.54
N PRO A 328 16.32 -28.29 7.27
CA PRO A 328 16.20 -26.88 6.94
C PRO A 328 14.86 -26.30 7.41
N GLU A 329 14.90 -25.13 8.05
CA GLU A 329 13.72 -24.43 8.58
C GLU A 329 13.60 -23.04 7.91
N PRO A 330 12.43 -22.65 7.39
CA PRO A 330 12.22 -21.33 6.81
C PRO A 330 12.09 -20.25 7.90
N GLU A 331 12.68 -19.09 7.65
CA GLU A 331 12.64 -17.98 8.60
C GLU A 331 11.28 -17.25 8.64
N ALA A 332 11.11 -16.39 9.65
CA ALA A 332 9.96 -15.47 9.75
C ALA A 332 9.73 -14.71 8.43
N ILE A 333 10.81 -14.21 7.84
CA ILE A 333 10.81 -13.46 6.58
C ILE A 333 10.46 -14.32 5.36
N ASP A 334 10.78 -15.62 5.35
CA ASP A 334 10.42 -16.50 4.22
C ASP A 334 8.92 -16.82 4.21
N LYS A 335 8.35 -16.95 5.41
CA LYS A 335 6.95 -17.33 5.62
C LYS A 335 6.00 -16.14 5.60
N TYR A 336 6.43 -15.03 6.19
CA TYR A 336 5.62 -13.84 6.47
C TYR A 336 6.35 -12.53 6.12
N PRO A 337 6.87 -12.35 4.89
CA PRO A 337 7.79 -11.26 4.57
C PRO A 337 7.21 -9.86 4.81
N TYR A 338 6.04 -9.53 4.24
CA TYR A 338 5.42 -8.20 4.45
C TYR A 338 5.18 -7.91 5.93
N LEU A 339 4.67 -8.89 6.70
CA LEU A 339 4.43 -8.73 8.13
C LEU A 339 5.73 -8.52 8.91
N THR A 340 6.75 -9.32 8.64
CA THR A 340 8.06 -9.22 9.29
C THR A 340 8.67 -7.82 9.10
N TYR A 341 8.63 -7.29 7.87
CA TYR A 341 9.12 -5.94 7.58
C TYR A 341 8.28 -4.83 8.25
N GLU A 342 6.95 -4.95 8.31
CA GLU A 342 6.09 -3.99 9.02
C GLU A 342 6.33 -3.99 10.53
N LEU A 343 6.51 -5.17 11.13
CA LEU A 343 6.79 -5.30 12.57
C LEU A 343 8.18 -4.75 12.90
N GLU A 344 9.22 -5.07 12.12
CA GLU A 344 10.56 -4.48 12.28
C GLU A 344 10.51 -2.95 12.17
N ASP A 345 9.83 -2.38 11.16
CA ASP A 345 9.82 -0.92 10.97
C ASP A 345 9.01 -0.18 12.04
N ARG A 346 7.84 -0.70 12.45
CA ARG A 346 7.02 -0.08 13.50
C ARG A 346 7.64 -0.22 14.89
N ALA A 347 8.20 -1.39 15.24
CA ALA A 347 8.90 -1.56 16.51
C ALA A 347 10.13 -0.65 16.62
N LYS A 348 10.91 -0.51 15.55
CA LYS A 348 12.05 0.42 15.46
C LYS A 348 11.63 1.88 15.66
N LYS A 349 10.52 2.33 15.06
CA LYS A 349 9.99 3.71 15.29
C LYS A 349 9.62 3.94 16.76
N ILE A 350 8.85 3.02 17.35
CA ILE A 350 8.47 3.08 18.77
C ILE A 350 9.70 3.09 19.69
N LEU A 351 10.70 2.25 19.42
CA LEU A 351 11.95 2.23 20.20
C LEU A 351 12.78 3.49 19.99
N ALA A 352 12.77 4.12 18.80
CA ALA A 352 13.46 5.40 18.57
C ALA A 352 12.87 6.52 19.45
N GLU A 353 11.55 6.59 19.56
CA GLU A 353 10.86 7.51 20.48
C GLU A 353 11.20 7.21 21.95
N LYS A 354 11.14 5.93 22.36
CA LYS A 354 11.42 5.52 23.75
C LYS A 354 12.88 5.75 24.15
N LEU A 355 13.82 5.58 23.23
CA LEU A 355 15.24 5.93 23.42
C LEU A 355 15.45 7.45 23.48
N ALA A 356 14.72 8.24 22.70
CA ALA A 356 14.74 9.70 22.79
C ALA A 356 14.18 10.20 24.14
N GLU A 357 13.04 9.68 24.59
CA GLU A 357 12.45 9.97 25.91
C GLU A 357 13.45 9.67 27.05
N LYS A 358 14.12 8.50 26.98
CA LYS A 358 15.13 8.07 27.95
C LYS A 358 16.35 9.02 28.01
N ASP A 359 16.72 9.59 26.87
CA ASP A 359 17.78 10.61 26.75
C ASP A 359 17.29 12.04 27.11
N GLY A 360 16.02 12.21 27.49
CA GLY A 360 15.43 13.51 27.84
C GLY A 360 15.08 14.39 26.64
N ILE A 361 14.88 13.78 25.47
CA ILE A 361 14.48 14.43 24.22
C ILE A 361 12.98 14.21 23.98
N ASP A 362 12.29 15.29 23.61
CA ASP A 362 10.89 15.25 23.19
C ASP A 362 10.75 14.46 21.86
N PRO A 363 9.94 13.38 21.80
CA PRO A 363 9.69 12.62 20.58
C PRO A 363 9.26 13.45 19.37
N GLN A 364 8.54 14.57 19.55
CA GLN A 364 8.10 15.42 18.43
C GLN A 364 9.28 15.96 17.62
N ARG A 365 10.45 16.14 18.24
CA ARG A 365 11.67 16.56 17.53
C ARG A 365 12.20 15.52 16.54
N LEU A 366 11.80 14.24 16.66
CA LEU A 366 12.13 13.22 15.67
C LEU A 366 11.32 13.38 14.37
N GLU A 367 10.22 14.14 14.39
CA GLU A 367 9.46 14.49 13.18
C GLU A 367 10.06 15.73 12.50
N GLU A 368 10.53 16.70 13.29
CA GLU A 368 11.07 17.98 12.82
C GLU A 368 12.55 17.92 12.39
N GLU A 369 13.38 17.09 13.03
CA GLU A 369 14.84 17.08 12.86
C GLU A 369 15.36 15.77 12.23
N GLU A 370 15.51 15.73 10.90
CA GLU A 370 15.90 14.52 10.15
C GLU A 370 17.22 13.87 10.64
N ASN A 371 18.24 14.66 10.98
CA ASN A 371 19.50 14.12 11.54
C ASN A 371 19.32 13.47 12.92
N LEU A 372 18.37 13.97 13.72
CA LEU A 372 18.06 13.44 15.05
C LEU A 372 17.27 12.14 14.91
N LYS A 373 16.30 12.13 13.99
CA LYS A 373 15.56 10.95 13.56
C LYS A 373 16.48 9.85 13.07
N GLU A 374 17.39 10.14 12.13
CA GLU A 374 18.37 9.17 11.62
C GLU A 374 19.21 8.56 12.75
N LYS A 375 19.73 9.40 13.67
CA LYS A 375 20.46 8.94 14.86
C LYS A 375 19.64 7.96 15.71
N TYR A 376 18.41 8.31 16.09
CA TYR A 376 17.59 7.45 16.96
C TYR A 376 17.06 6.20 16.24
N MET A 377 16.81 6.28 14.93
CA MET A 377 16.44 5.11 14.12
C MET A 377 17.60 4.11 13.99
N ILE A 378 18.86 4.58 13.89
CA ILE A 378 20.05 3.70 13.92
C ILE A 378 20.24 3.06 15.31
N LEU A 379 20.08 3.85 16.38
CA LEU A 379 20.17 3.33 17.75
C LEU A 379 19.07 2.29 18.02
N ALA A 380 17.85 2.58 17.60
CA ALA A 380 16.70 1.70 17.73
C ALA A 380 16.80 0.44 16.87
N ASP A 381 17.35 0.50 15.65
CA ASP A 381 17.55 -0.71 14.82
C ASP A 381 18.57 -1.66 15.47
N ARG A 382 19.68 -1.12 16.01
CA ARG A 382 20.64 -1.92 16.76
C ARG A 382 19.99 -2.53 18.00
N ASP A 383 19.37 -1.69 18.83
CA ASP A 383 18.71 -2.10 20.07
C ASP A 383 17.59 -3.14 19.82
N LEU A 384 16.81 -2.96 18.76
CA LEU A 384 15.79 -3.90 18.29
C LEU A 384 16.38 -5.27 17.90
N ARG A 385 17.58 -5.32 17.32
CA ARG A 385 18.22 -6.59 16.91
C ARG A 385 18.94 -7.30 18.06
N SER A 386 19.38 -6.57 19.09
CA SER A 386 20.24 -7.06 20.19
C SER A 386 19.64 -7.04 21.59
N GLY A 387 18.50 -6.37 21.80
CA GLY A 387 17.89 -6.14 23.12
C GLY A 387 16.98 -7.26 23.63
N GLY A 388 16.81 -8.35 22.87
CA GLY A 388 16.00 -9.51 23.26
C GLY A 388 14.52 -9.20 23.49
N TYR A 389 13.98 -8.17 22.82
CA TYR A 389 12.60 -7.74 22.98
C TYR A 389 11.61 -8.79 22.47
N LYS A 390 10.43 -8.84 23.09
CA LYS A 390 9.27 -9.57 22.57
C LYS A 390 8.22 -8.60 22.05
N ILE A 391 7.93 -8.69 20.76
CA ILE A 391 7.09 -7.73 20.04
C ILE A 391 5.77 -8.41 19.69
N TYR A 392 4.70 -7.97 20.33
CA TYR A 392 3.37 -8.54 20.18
C TYR A 392 2.55 -7.66 19.26
N SER A 393 2.08 -8.24 18.16
CA SER A 393 1.27 -7.54 17.17
C SER A 393 -0.23 -7.71 17.40
N THR A 394 -1.02 -6.86 16.78
CA THR A 394 -2.49 -6.95 16.74
C THR A 394 -3.02 -7.98 15.76
N ILE A 395 -2.15 -8.46 14.85
CA ILE A 395 -2.51 -9.28 13.69
C ILE A 395 -2.98 -10.67 14.14
N ASN A 396 -4.20 -11.04 13.77
CA ASN A 396 -4.71 -12.39 13.98
C ASN A 396 -4.16 -13.32 12.89
N LYS A 397 -3.39 -14.34 13.31
CA LYS A 397 -2.71 -15.27 12.40
C LYS A 397 -3.66 -15.96 11.41
N GLU A 398 -4.81 -16.46 11.87
CA GLU A 398 -5.73 -17.22 11.03
C GLU A 398 -6.40 -16.31 10.00
N MET A 399 -6.77 -15.09 10.39
CA MET A 399 -7.30 -14.06 9.51
C MET A 399 -6.27 -13.61 8.47
N TYR A 400 -5.02 -13.42 8.88
CA TYR A 400 -3.89 -13.09 8.00
C TYR A 400 -3.64 -14.21 6.97
N ASP A 401 -3.42 -15.45 7.41
CA ASP A 401 -3.22 -16.61 6.53
C ASP A 401 -4.41 -16.76 5.54
N ALA A 402 -5.65 -16.57 6.01
CA ALA A 402 -6.86 -16.63 5.19
C ALA A 402 -7.01 -15.44 4.22
N MET A 403 -6.48 -14.25 4.52
CA MET A 403 -6.46 -13.12 3.59
C MET A 403 -5.46 -13.36 2.46
N GLN A 404 -4.24 -13.83 2.81
CA GLN A 404 -3.17 -14.13 1.86
C GLN A 404 -3.58 -15.23 0.86
N GLU A 405 -4.15 -16.35 1.35
CA GLU A 405 -4.60 -17.44 0.48
C GLU A 405 -5.84 -17.05 -0.35
N ALA A 406 -6.71 -16.17 0.16
CA ALA A 406 -7.82 -15.62 -0.63
C ALA A 406 -7.34 -14.69 -1.76
N ALA A 407 -6.34 -13.84 -1.50
CA ALA A 407 -5.71 -12.98 -2.49
C ALA A 407 -5.00 -13.80 -3.59
N LYS A 408 -4.17 -14.77 -3.22
CA LYS A 408 -3.46 -15.69 -4.14
C LYS A 408 -4.40 -16.49 -5.05
N ASN A 409 -5.57 -16.86 -4.54
CA ASN A 409 -6.58 -17.59 -5.30
C ASN A 409 -7.50 -16.73 -6.17
N PHE A 410 -7.52 -15.41 -6.00
CA PHE A 410 -8.28 -14.53 -6.88
C PHE A 410 -7.69 -14.53 -8.30
N LYS A 411 -8.53 -14.78 -9.32
CA LYS A 411 -8.08 -14.91 -10.72
C LYS A 411 -8.45 -13.72 -11.61
N SER A 412 -9.32 -12.82 -11.14
CA SER A 412 -9.81 -11.68 -11.93
C SER A 412 -9.00 -10.38 -11.72
N TYR A 413 -7.70 -10.49 -11.42
CA TYR A 413 -6.80 -9.34 -11.26
C TYR A 413 -6.68 -8.49 -12.52
N GLY A 414 -6.73 -9.08 -13.71
CA GLY A 414 -6.68 -8.36 -14.98
C GLY A 414 -5.48 -8.76 -15.84
N TYR A 415 -5.13 -7.87 -16.76
CA TYR A 415 -4.03 -8.06 -17.70
C TYR A 415 -2.67 -7.88 -17.01
N THR A 416 -1.67 -8.68 -17.37
CA THR A 416 -0.28 -8.44 -16.99
C THR A 416 0.40 -7.66 -18.11
N TYR A 417 0.93 -6.47 -17.81
CA TYR A 417 1.81 -5.77 -18.74
C TYR A 417 3.21 -6.40 -18.71
N THR A 418 4.04 -6.07 -19.68
CA THR A 418 5.47 -6.36 -19.65
C THR A 418 6.27 -5.10 -19.92
N SER A 419 7.48 -5.05 -19.39
CA SER A 419 8.49 -4.03 -19.69
C SER A 419 9.85 -4.70 -19.89
N THR A 420 10.76 -4.04 -20.60
CA THR A 420 12.15 -4.50 -20.73
C THR A 420 12.98 -3.80 -19.65
N LYS A 421 13.69 -4.58 -18.82
CA LYS A 421 14.68 -4.06 -17.86
C LYS A 421 16.05 -4.62 -18.24
N VAL A 422 17.09 -3.80 -18.17
CA VAL A 422 18.46 -4.29 -18.26
C VAL A 422 18.83 -4.88 -16.90
N ASN A 423 19.24 -6.14 -16.88
CA ASN A 423 19.78 -6.80 -15.70
C ASN A 423 21.16 -6.18 -15.39
N GLU A 424 21.30 -5.58 -14.21
CA GLU A 424 22.49 -4.82 -13.81
C GLU A 424 23.73 -5.70 -13.63
N GLU A 425 23.56 -6.99 -13.31
CA GLU A 425 24.67 -7.95 -13.16
C GLU A 425 25.14 -8.52 -14.51
N THR A 426 24.22 -8.74 -15.45
CA THR A 426 24.52 -9.44 -16.72
C THR A 426 24.59 -8.53 -17.95
N GLY A 427 24.13 -7.28 -17.83
CA GLY A 427 24.03 -6.31 -18.93
C GLY A 427 23.02 -6.67 -20.02
N LYS A 428 22.16 -7.67 -19.81
CA LYS A 428 21.19 -8.16 -20.79
C LYS A 428 19.82 -7.54 -20.59
N GLU A 429 19.10 -7.33 -21.68
CA GLU A 429 17.67 -7.02 -21.66
C GLU A 429 16.86 -8.26 -21.26
N GLU A 430 16.07 -8.13 -20.20
CA GLU A 430 15.14 -9.13 -19.70
C GLU A 430 13.71 -8.56 -19.73
N VAL A 431 12.74 -9.40 -20.09
CA VAL A 431 11.32 -9.02 -20.08
C VAL A 431 10.76 -9.30 -18.69
N VAL A 432 10.35 -8.24 -18.01
CA VAL A 432 9.76 -8.28 -16.66
C VAL A 432 8.25 -8.18 -16.77
N GLU A 433 7.54 -9.04 -16.02
CA GLU A 433 6.08 -8.95 -15.89
C GLU A 433 5.69 -7.85 -14.89
N GLU A 434 4.74 -7.01 -15.28
CA GLU A 434 4.11 -5.96 -14.46
C GLU A 434 2.62 -6.30 -14.30
N PRO A 435 2.27 -7.23 -13.38
CA PRO A 435 0.89 -7.62 -13.14
C PRO A 435 0.11 -6.54 -12.40
N VAL A 436 -1.22 -6.63 -12.43
CA VAL A 436 -2.08 -5.90 -11.48
C VAL A 436 -1.79 -6.39 -10.06
N GLN A 437 -1.55 -5.46 -9.15
CA GLN A 437 -1.35 -5.65 -7.70
C GLN A 437 -2.64 -5.42 -6.91
N LEU A 438 -2.59 -5.73 -5.61
CA LEU A 438 -3.58 -5.33 -4.62
C LEU A 438 -2.91 -4.84 -3.34
N GLY A 439 -3.68 -4.09 -2.57
CA GLY A 439 -3.43 -3.77 -1.17
C GLY A 439 -4.74 -3.93 -0.43
N GLY A 440 -4.72 -4.51 0.77
CA GLY A 440 -5.94 -4.69 1.55
C GLY A 440 -5.65 -4.66 3.04
N MET A 441 -6.56 -4.09 3.83
CA MET A 441 -6.40 -3.98 5.27
C MET A 441 -7.74 -4.13 6.00
N MET A 442 -7.74 -4.85 7.11
CA MET A 442 -8.87 -5.05 8.00
C MET A 442 -8.57 -4.50 9.39
N ILE A 443 -9.44 -3.60 9.86
CA ILE A 443 -9.32 -2.88 11.14
C ILE A 443 -10.51 -3.22 12.03
N GLU A 444 -10.29 -3.39 13.33
CA GLU A 444 -11.33 -3.43 14.36
C GLU A 444 -11.75 -2.01 14.75
N ASN A 445 -13.00 -1.66 14.47
CA ASN A 445 -13.48 -0.28 14.53
C ASN A 445 -13.47 0.32 15.93
N GLY A 446 -13.71 -0.49 16.96
CA GLY A 446 -13.81 -0.02 18.34
C GLY A 446 -12.47 0.22 19.03
N THR A 447 -11.36 -0.22 18.43
CA THR A 447 -10.03 -0.25 19.07
C THR A 447 -8.92 0.34 18.20
N GLY A 448 -9.07 0.38 16.87
CA GLY A 448 -7.98 0.74 15.94
C GLY A 448 -7.04 -0.43 15.61
N ARG A 449 -7.26 -1.63 16.17
CA ARG A 449 -6.38 -2.79 15.92
C ARG A 449 -6.41 -3.21 14.45
N ILE A 450 -5.23 -3.28 13.82
CA ILE A 450 -5.09 -3.90 12.50
C ILE A 450 -5.15 -5.43 12.70
N LEU A 451 -6.19 -6.06 12.18
CA LEU A 451 -6.47 -7.49 12.37
C LEU A 451 -5.76 -8.37 11.34
N SER A 452 -5.69 -7.88 10.10
CA SER A 452 -5.13 -8.59 8.95
C SER A 452 -4.87 -7.60 7.81
N PHE A 453 -3.87 -7.88 6.97
CA PHE A 453 -3.61 -7.11 5.76
C PHE A 453 -3.02 -8.00 4.65
N VAL A 454 -3.06 -7.50 3.41
CA VAL A 454 -2.37 -8.07 2.24
C VAL A 454 -1.60 -6.96 1.54
N GLY A 455 -0.26 -7.06 1.55
CA GLY A 455 0.64 -6.04 0.99
C GLY A 455 0.94 -6.17 -0.51
N GLY A 456 0.49 -7.23 -1.16
CA GLY A 456 0.75 -7.48 -2.57
C GLY A 456 0.36 -8.90 -2.98
N ARG A 457 0.56 -9.23 -4.25
CA ARG A 457 0.20 -10.57 -4.77
C ARG A 457 1.21 -11.66 -4.45
N ASP A 458 2.49 -11.31 -4.47
CA ASP A 458 3.62 -12.17 -4.14
C ASP A 458 4.82 -11.27 -3.81
N PHE A 459 5.39 -11.46 -2.62
CA PHE A 459 6.55 -10.69 -2.17
C PHE A 459 7.79 -10.88 -3.04
N LYS A 460 7.91 -12.04 -3.70
CA LYS A 460 9.02 -12.33 -4.64
C LYS A 460 8.88 -11.58 -5.96
N LEU A 461 7.68 -11.08 -6.28
CA LEU A 461 7.41 -10.30 -7.47
C LEU A 461 7.47 -8.80 -7.19
N GLU A 462 6.96 -8.35 -6.05
CA GLU A 462 7.04 -6.94 -5.61
C GLU A 462 7.11 -6.86 -4.08
N GLN A 463 8.10 -6.13 -3.56
CA GLN A 463 8.36 -6.01 -2.13
C GLN A 463 7.66 -4.79 -1.50
N LEU A 464 7.25 -3.80 -2.30
CA LEU A 464 6.45 -2.67 -1.86
C LEU A 464 5.16 -3.13 -1.18
N ASN A 465 4.95 -2.72 0.07
CA ASN A 465 3.71 -3.03 0.80
C ASN A 465 2.58 -2.10 0.36
N HIS A 466 1.69 -2.60 -0.48
CA HIS A 466 0.57 -1.85 -1.01
C HIS A 466 -0.52 -1.51 0.01
N ALA A 467 -0.52 -2.13 1.19
CA ALA A 467 -1.47 -1.77 2.24
C ALA A 467 -1.04 -0.49 2.97
N THR A 468 0.26 -0.35 3.25
CA THR A 468 0.83 0.59 4.23
C THR A 468 1.77 1.64 3.62
N GLN A 469 2.35 1.39 2.44
CA GLN A 469 3.38 2.23 1.83
C GLN A 469 2.96 2.84 0.48
N ALA A 470 2.07 2.18 -0.27
CA ALA A 470 1.64 2.66 -1.59
C ALA A 470 0.62 3.80 -1.50
N GLN A 471 1.10 5.04 -1.60
CA GLN A 471 0.30 6.26 -1.70
C GLN A 471 -0.43 6.34 -3.06
N ARG A 472 -1.76 6.36 -3.05
CA ARG A 472 -2.61 6.21 -4.25
C ARG A 472 -3.84 7.13 -4.19
N GLN A 473 -4.22 7.73 -5.31
CA GLN A 473 -5.46 8.52 -5.36
C GLN A 473 -6.67 7.64 -5.04
N ASN A 474 -7.40 7.97 -3.97
CA ASN A 474 -8.53 7.18 -3.46
C ASN A 474 -9.84 7.39 -4.26
N GLY A 475 -9.88 8.44 -5.09
CA GLY A 475 -10.98 8.72 -5.99
C GLY A 475 -12.31 8.93 -5.25
N SER A 476 -13.38 8.30 -5.71
CA SER A 476 -14.71 8.45 -5.12
C SER A 476 -14.91 7.90 -3.69
N THR A 477 -13.89 7.31 -3.02
CA THR A 477 -13.97 7.06 -1.56
C THR A 477 -13.80 8.35 -0.75
N MET A 478 -13.23 9.41 -1.33
CA MET A 478 -13.14 10.74 -0.71
C MET A 478 -14.52 11.40 -0.48
N LYS A 479 -15.53 11.03 -1.27
CA LYS A 479 -16.87 11.65 -1.24
C LYS A 479 -17.54 11.63 0.15
N PRO A 480 -17.73 10.48 0.82
CA PRO A 480 -18.30 10.46 2.17
C PRO A 480 -17.44 11.26 3.16
N LEU A 481 -16.11 11.13 3.10
CA LEU A 481 -15.16 11.73 4.05
C LEU A 481 -15.14 13.27 4.00
N LEU A 482 -15.01 13.84 2.80
CA LEU A 482 -14.77 15.28 2.59
C LEU A 482 -16.03 16.06 2.18
N VAL A 483 -17.05 15.40 1.64
CA VAL A 483 -18.21 16.07 1.04
C VAL A 483 -19.49 15.79 1.84
N TYR A 484 -19.92 14.53 1.89
CA TYR A 484 -21.26 14.22 2.39
C TYR A 484 -21.32 14.23 3.92
N ALA A 485 -20.34 13.66 4.64
CA ALA A 485 -20.33 13.73 6.11
C ALA A 485 -20.15 15.15 6.63
N PRO A 486 -19.20 15.97 6.12
CA PRO A 486 -19.11 17.38 6.48
C PRO A 486 -20.38 18.17 6.16
N ALA A 487 -21.06 17.92 5.03
CA ALA A 487 -22.30 18.60 4.70
C ALA A 487 -23.49 18.21 5.61
N VAL A 488 -23.52 16.98 6.15
CA VAL A 488 -24.50 16.56 7.16
C VAL A 488 -24.17 17.18 8.52
N GLU A 489 -22.91 17.15 8.96
CA GLU A 489 -22.44 17.74 10.22
C GLU A 489 -22.69 19.26 10.25
N TYR A 490 -22.44 19.94 9.13
CA TYR A 490 -22.67 21.37 8.94
C TYR A 490 -24.15 21.77 8.77
N GLY A 491 -25.09 20.82 8.82
CA GLY A 491 -26.52 21.06 8.67
C GLY A 491 -26.93 21.58 7.29
N VAL A 492 -26.18 21.23 6.24
CA VAL A 492 -26.46 21.64 4.85
C VAL A 492 -27.37 20.62 4.15
N ILE A 493 -27.26 19.34 4.50
CA ILE A 493 -28.12 18.26 3.98
C ILE A 493 -28.52 17.26 5.08
N GLY A 494 -29.65 16.60 4.88
CA GLY A 494 -29.93 15.26 5.40
C GLY A 494 -29.87 14.21 4.28
N ALA A 495 -30.02 12.92 4.59
CA ALA A 495 -29.80 11.82 3.66
C ALA A 495 -30.56 11.94 2.32
N GLY A 496 -31.80 12.41 2.36
CA GLY A 496 -32.64 12.56 1.17
C GLY A 496 -32.62 13.94 0.51
N SER A 497 -31.85 14.89 1.06
CA SER A 497 -31.86 16.28 0.61
C SER A 497 -31.41 16.41 -0.85
N PRO A 498 -31.93 17.39 -1.61
CA PRO A 498 -31.61 17.55 -3.02
C PRO A 498 -30.16 18.01 -3.23
N VAL A 499 -29.48 17.35 -4.17
CA VAL A 499 -28.18 17.76 -4.71
C VAL A 499 -28.27 17.85 -6.23
N VAL A 500 -27.43 18.68 -6.84
CA VAL A 500 -27.53 19.05 -8.26
C VAL A 500 -26.53 18.28 -9.11
N ASP A 501 -27.02 17.46 -10.02
CA ASP A 501 -26.23 16.72 -11.00
C ASP A 501 -26.37 17.32 -12.41
N VAL A 502 -25.81 18.52 -12.58
CA VAL A 502 -25.83 19.32 -13.83
C VAL A 502 -24.41 19.77 -14.18
N LYS A 503 -24.04 19.75 -15.46
CA LYS A 503 -22.71 20.17 -15.92
C LYS A 503 -22.43 21.64 -15.67
N PHE A 504 -21.15 21.97 -15.57
CA PHE A 504 -20.62 23.32 -15.47
C PHE A 504 -19.22 23.40 -16.07
N SER A 505 -18.71 24.61 -16.21
CA SER A 505 -17.31 24.87 -16.50
C SER A 505 -16.79 25.91 -15.51
N TYR A 506 -15.65 25.64 -14.87
CA TYR A 506 -15.05 26.48 -13.85
C TYR A 506 -13.56 26.62 -14.13
N ARG A 507 -13.10 27.86 -14.37
CA ARG A 507 -11.69 28.17 -14.70
C ARG A 507 -11.10 27.28 -15.81
N GLY A 508 -11.90 26.94 -16.82
CA GLY A 508 -11.51 26.06 -17.94
C GLY A 508 -11.67 24.55 -17.67
N TRP A 509 -11.84 24.12 -16.41
CA TRP A 509 -12.14 22.74 -16.05
C TRP A 509 -13.63 22.45 -16.20
N SER A 510 -13.98 21.37 -16.89
CA SER A 510 -15.36 20.97 -17.16
C SER A 510 -15.54 19.50 -16.75
N PRO A 511 -15.84 19.21 -15.47
CA PRO A 511 -15.95 17.84 -14.99
C PRO A 511 -17.16 17.11 -15.58
N SER A 512 -17.15 15.78 -15.47
CA SER A 512 -18.25 14.93 -15.88
C SER A 512 -18.47 13.79 -14.87
N ASN A 513 -19.67 13.21 -14.93
CA ASN A 513 -19.95 11.92 -14.33
C ASN A 513 -19.23 10.80 -15.08
N TYR A 514 -19.18 9.61 -14.47
CA TYR A 514 -18.58 8.41 -15.06
C TYR A 514 -19.01 8.16 -16.51
N SER A 515 -20.32 8.31 -16.78
CA SER A 515 -20.81 8.49 -18.14
C SER A 515 -20.75 9.98 -18.51
N ALA A 516 -19.87 10.33 -19.45
CA ALA A 516 -19.60 11.73 -19.79
C ALA A 516 -20.82 12.49 -20.36
N THR A 517 -21.87 11.81 -20.80
CA THR A 517 -23.12 12.39 -21.30
C THR A 517 -24.23 12.46 -20.23
N GLN A 518 -24.01 11.88 -19.04
CA GLN A 518 -25.01 11.77 -17.99
C GLN A 518 -25.13 13.06 -17.16
N GLU A 519 -26.36 13.55 -17.08
CA GLU A 519 -26.84 14.56 -16.14
C GLU A 519 -28.19 14.07 -15.59
N MET A 520 -28.30 13.98 -14.27
CA MET A 520 -29.49 13.49 -13.56
C MET A 520 -30.39 14.63 -13.04
N GLY A 521 -29.91 15.87 -13.04
CA GLY A 521 -30.66 17.02 -12.52
C GLY A 521 -30.67 17.05 -11.00
N ILE A 522 -31.75 17.51 -10.39
CA ILE A 522 -31.89 17.47 -8.92
C ILE A 522 -32.23 16.04 -8.47
N ILE A 523 -31.39 15.46 -7.62
CA ILE A 523 -31.52 14.09 -7.10
C ILE A 523 -31.26 14.04 -5.58
N PRO A 524 -31.74 13.00 -4.86
CA PRO A 524 -31.43 12.84 -3.44
C PRO A 524 -29.93 12.63 -3.19
N ALA A 525 -29.40 13.18 -2.09
CA ALA A 525 -28.01 13.02 -1.68
C ALA A 525 -27.62 11.53 -1.53
N ARG A 526 -28.50 10.69 -0.94
CA ARG A 526 -28.28 9.23 -0.85
C ARG A 526 -28.15 8.57 -2.23
N GLU A 527 -28.95 8.98 -3.21
CA GLU A 527 -28.86 8.44 -4.58
C GLU A 527 -27.59 8.90 -5.29
N ALA A 528 -27.21 10.16 -5.11
CA ALA A 528 -25.97 10.72 -5.67
C ALA A 528 -24.72 10.03 -5.10
N LEU A 529 -24.71 9.72 -3.79
CA LEU A 529 -23.63 9.01 -3.12
C LEU A 529 -23.57 7.54 -3.54
N ALA A 530 -24.71 6.83 -3.50
CA ALA A 530 -24.82 5.42 -3.86
C ALA A 530 -24.45 5.13 -5.33
N LYS A 531 -24.90 5.99 -6.26
CA LYS A 531 -24.51 5.93 -7.68
C LYS A 531 -23.19 6.66 -7.98
N SER A 532 -22.55 7.21 -6.94
CA SER A 532 -21.24 7.86 -7.00
C SER A 532 -21.12 8.98 -8.04
N GLN A 533 -22.15 9.82 -8.19
CA GLN A 533 -22.13 10.94 -9.14
C GLN A 533 -21.06 11.97 -8.77
N ASN A 534 -20.39 12.53 -9.78
CA ASN A 534 -19.29 13.48 -9.62
C ASN A 534 -19.81 14.92 -9.54
N LEU A 535 -20.71 15.33 -10.43
CA LEU A 535 -21.17 16.72 -10.52
C LEU A 535 -21.87 17.13 -9.22
N ALA A 536 -22.74 16.26 -8.69
CA ALA A 536 -23.39 16.44 -7.39
C ALA A 536 -22.39 16.58 -6.23
N ALA A 537 -21.35 15.73 -6.17
CA ALA A 537 -20.34 15.79 -5.11
C ALA A 537 -19.51 17.08 -5.19
N ILE A 538 -19.07 17.49 -6.39
CA ILE A 538 -18.25 18.70 -6.56
C ILE A 538 -19.06 19.97 -6.25
N ARG A 539 -20.34 20.01 -6.64
CA ARG A 539 -21.23 21.14 -6.33
C ARG A 539 -21.57 21.24 -4.85
N LEU A 540 -21.80 20.10 -4.18
CA LEU A 540 -21.98 20.06 -2.73
C LEU A 540 -20.69 20.47 -2.01
N TYR A 541 -19.52 20.10 -2.52
CA TYR A 541 -18.24 20.56 -1.99
C TYR A 541 -18.06 22.08 -2.14
N ASP A 542 -18.32 22.67 -3.31
CA ASP A 542 -18.24 24.14 -3.48
C ASP A 542 -19.19 24.89 -2.53
N SER A 543 -20.34 24.32 -2.16
CA SER A 543 -21.26 24.97 -1.22
C SER A 543 -20.82 24.94 0.25
N ILE A 544 -19.88 24.05 0.62
CA ILE A 544 -19.35 23.92 1.97
C ILE A 544 -17.86 24.27 2.13
N ARG A 545 -17.10 24.39 1.03
CA ARG A 545 -15.64 24.58 1.04
C ARG A 545 -15.19 25.73 1.94
N ASP A 546 -15.92 26.84 1.94
CA ASP A 546 -15.60 28.04 2.73
C ASP A 546 -15.70 27.81 4.25
N ARG A 547 -16.16 26.63 4.70
CA ARG A 547 -16.17 26.15 6.09
C ARG A 547 -14.98 25.23 6.45
N GLN A 548 -13.99 25.08 5.55
CA GLN A 548 -12.78 24.25 5.72
C GLN A 548 -13.04 22.75 6.02
N PRO A 549 -13.76 22.03 5.14
CA PRO A 549 -14.04 20.61 5.32
C PRO A 549 -12.79 19.70 5.28
N THR A 550 -11.63 20.20 4.83
CA THR A 550 -10.35 19.47 4.93
C THR A 550 -9.94 19.18 6.37
N SER A 551 -10.37 19.99 7.34
CA SER A 551 -10.11 19.74 8.76
C SER A 551 -10.68 18.42 9.30
N TYR A 552 -11.64 17.80 8.61
CA TYR A 552 -12.07 16.44 8.97
C TYR A 552 -11.07 15.37 8.50
N LEU A 553 -10.37 15.58 7.38
CA LEU A 553 -9.32 14.67 6.91
C LEU A 553 -8.06 14.78 7.79
N GLU A 554 -7.71 16.00 8.22
CA GLU A 554 -6.62 16.26 9.17
C GLU A 554 -6.87 15.51 10.49
N LYS A 555 -8.10 15.53 11.01
CA LYS A 555 -8.50 14.75 12.21
C LYS A 555 -8.55 13.23 12.02
N MET A 556 -8.47 12.74 10.78
CA MET A 556 -8.41 11.30 10.44
C MET A 556 -7.02 10.91 9.91
N ASP A 557 -6.01 11.72 10.25
CA ASP A 557 -4.59 11.57 9.91
C ASP A 557 -4.29 11.24 8.44
N PHE A 558 -4.85 12.05 7.53
CA PHE A 558 -4.41 12.04 6.13
C PHE A 558 -3.03 12.72 6.00
N SER A 559 -1.97 11.97 6.32
CA SER A 559 -0.56 12.41 6.32
C SER A 559 -0.07 13.05 5.00
N THR A 560 -0.77 12.76 3.90
CA THR A 560 -0.45 13.21 2.54
C THR A 560 -1.19 14.48 2.09
N LEU A 561 -2.11 15.00 2.90
CA LEU A 561 -2.88 16.21 2.60
C LEU A 561 -2.00 17.47 2.73
N ARG A 562 -1.96 18.30 1.69
CA ARG A 562 -1.17 19.53 1.67
C ARG A 562 -2.02 20.78 1.89
N GLU A 563 -1.41 21.80 2.48
CA GLU A 563 -2.00 23.12 2.63
C GLU A 563 -2.49 23.66 1.27
N GLY A 564 -3.69 24.25 1.25
CA GLY A 564 -4.32 24.80 0.05
C GLY A 564 -4.95 23.78 -0.90
N GLU A 565 -4.78 22.46 -0.74
CA GLU A 565 -5.46 21.49 -1.61
C GLU A 565 -7.00 21.58 -1.51
N GLY A 566 -7.52 22.04 -0.37
CA GLY A 566 -8.95 22.30 -0.15
C GLY A 566 -9.59 23.26 -1.16
N ASP A 567 -8.82 24.18 -1.76
CA ASP A 567 -9.33 25.10 -2.78
C ASP A 567 -9.71 24.40 -4.10
N ASN A 568 -9.08 23.26 -4.38
CA ASN A 568 -9.27 22.50 -5.60
C ASN A 568 -10.58 21.69 -5.57
N LEU A 569 -11.56 22.09 -6.39
CA LEU A 569 -12.85 21.41 -6.52
C LEU A 569 -12.75 19.92 -6.94
N SER A 570 -11.62 19.50 -7.52
CA SER A 570 -11.33 18.11 -7.85
C SER A 570 -11.00 17.24 -6.62
N LEU A 571 -10.64 17.84 -5.48
CA LEU A 571 -10.40 17.11 -4.23
C LEU A 571 -11.67 16.38 -3.77
N ALA A 572 -12.86 16.94 -4.03
CA ALA A 572 -14.18 16.34 -3.78
C ALA A 572 -14.40 14.96 -4.46
N ILE A 573 -13.55 14.60 -5.43
CA ILE A 573 -13.57 13.31 -6.13
C ILE A 573 -12.25 12.54 -5.98
N GLY A 574 -11.42 12.88 -4.99
CA GLY A 574 -10.19 12.17 -4.62
C GLY A 574 -8.96 12.46 -5.48
N ALA A 575 -8.94 13.61 -6.16
CA ALA A 575 -7.79 14.07 -6.95
C ALA A 575 -6.80 14.87 -6.07
N MET A 576 -6.25 14.22 -5.06
CA MET A 576 -5.13 14.75 -4.25
C MET A 576 -3.83 14.79 -5.06
N HIS A 577 -2.87 15.65 -4.69
CA HIS A 577 -1.52 15.59 -5.26
C HIS A 577 -0.86 14.24 -4.97
N THR A 578 -0.82 13.89 -3.69
CA THR A 578 -0.36 12.59 -3.17
C THR A 578 -1.56 11.99 -2.46
N GLY A 579 -1.99 10.80 -2.85
CA GLY A 579 -3.16 10.16 -2.24
C GLY A 579 -2.79 9.25 -1.06
N PRO A 580 -3.76 8.85 -0.24
CA PRO A 580 -3.54 8.01 0.93
C PRO A 580 -3.09 6.59 0.55
N THR A 581 -2.56 5.91 1.54
CA THR A 581 -2.37 4.45 1.62
C THR A 581 -3.72 3.73 1.74
N VAL A 582 -3.71 2.39 1.73
CA VAL A 582 -4.92 1.61 2.05
C VAL A 582 -5.25 1.74 3.54
N GLU A 583 -4.25 1.76 4.41
CA GLU A 583 -4.37 1.97 5.85
C GLU A 583 -5.15 3.26 6.20
N GLU A 584 -4.64 4.44 5.82
CA GLU A 584 -5.30 5.74 6.06
C GLU A 584 -6.74 5.75 5.53
N ASN A 585 -6.95 5.33 4.27
CA ASN A 585 -8.28 5.33 3.63
C ASN A 585 -9.24 4.28 4.22
N THR A 586 -8.73 3.24 4.89
CA THR A 586 -9.52 2.25 5.63
C THR A 586 -9.89 2.80 7.00
N ASN A 587 -8.93 3.37 7.73
CA ASN A 587 -9.14 3.88 9.08
C ASN A 587 -10.10 5.08 9.12
N ALA A 588 -10.01 5.96 8.12
CA ALA A 588 -10.96 7.06 7.93
C ALA A 588 -12.43 6.58 7.77
N PHE A 589 -12.66 5.36 7.26
CA PHE A 589 -14.00 4.76 7.21
C PHE A 589 -14.40 4.08 8.52
N ALA A 590 -13.44 3.52 9.28
CA ALA A 590 -13.69 2.99 10.62
C ALA A 590 -14.26 4.06 11.56
N THR A 591 -13.89 5.33 11.36
CA THR A 591 -14.48 6.50 12.03
C THR A 591 -16.01 6.54 11.95
N PHE A 592 -16.61 6.25 10.78
CA PHE A 592 -18.07 6.20 10.66
C PHE A 592 -18.67 5.02 11.42
N ALA A 593 -17.99 3.88 11.38
CA ALA A 593 -18.42 2.67 12.06
C ALA A 593 -18.38 2.84 13.59
N ASN A 594 -17.36 3.53 14.10
CA ASN A 594 -17.15 3.87 15.51
C ASN A 594 -17.88 5.16 15.94
N GLY A 595 -19.05 5.45 15.35
CA GLY A 595 -19.91 6.54 15.79
C GLY A 595 -19.31 7.95 15.64
N GLY A 596 -18.35 8.15 14.74
CA GLY A 596 -17.66 9.43 14.49
C GLY A 596 -16.37 9.64 15.29
N GLN A 597 -15.93 8.63 16.05
CA GLN A 597 -14.62 8.65 16.73
C GLN A 597 -13.57 7.98 15.85
N PHE A 598 -12.54 8.72 15.45
CA PHE A 598 -11.34 8.16 14.84
C PHE A 598 -10.45 7.60 15.95
N ILE A 599 -9.85 6.43 15.73
CA ILE A 599 -8.80 5.87 16.57
C ILE A 599 -7.69 5.51 15.59
N ASP A 600 -6.44 5.89 15.86
CA ASP A 600 -5.36 5.58 14.93
C ASP A 600 -5.14 4.06 14.79
N ALA A 601 -4.77 3.64 13.58
CA ALA A 601 -4.69 2.24 13.20
C ALA A 601 -3.31 1.69 13.56
N TYR A 602 -3.26 0.71 14.44
CA TYR A 602 -2.00 0.25 15.01
C TYR A 602 -1.79 -1.26 14.84
N MET A 603 -0.51 -1.64 14.69
CA MET A 603 -0.08 -3.02 14.47
C MET A 603 0.71 -3.62 15.65
N ILE A 604 1.36 -2.79 16.48
CA ILE A 604 2.12 -3.24 17.66
C ILE A 604 1.24 -3.04 18.89
N GLU A 605 0.84 -4.13 19.53
CA GLU A 605 0.09 -4.09 20.80
C GLU A 605 1.01 -3.70 21.95
N ARG A 606 2.13 -4.42 22.10
CA ARG A 606 3.10 -4.17 23.16
C ARG A 606 4.50 -4.68 22.80
N ILE A 607 5.50 -4.11 23.45
CA ILE A 607 6.90 -4.56 23.43
C ILE A 607 7.32 -4.81 24.87
N GLU A 608 7.82 -6.01 25.15
CA GLU A 608 8.45 -6.40 26.43
C GLU A 608 9.96 -6.53 26.25
N ASP A 609 10.73 -6.21 27.29
CA ASP A 609 12.15 -6.55 27.39
C ASP A 609 12.40 -8.01 27.83
N LEU A 610 13.67 -8.40 27.95
CA LEU A 610 14.11 -9.73 28.38
C LEU A 610 13.60 -10.13 29.78
N ASP A 611 13.49 -9.17 30.70
CA ASP A 611 13.00 -9.38 32.06
C ASP A 611 11.46 -9.48 32.12
N GLY A 612 10.77 -9.16 31.01
CA GLY A 612 9.32 -9.13 30.92
C GLY A 612 8.70 -7.80 31.40
N ASN A 613 9.47 -6.72 31.45
CA ASN A 613 8.91 -5.39 31.67
C ASN A 613 8.33 -4.84 30.36
N VAL A 614 7.16 -4.22 30.45
CA VAL A 614 6.50 -3.57 29.31
C VAL A 614 7.21 -2.25 28.99
N VAL A 615 7.90 -2.21 27.85
CA VAL A 615 8.61 -1.04 27.30
C VAL A 615 7.64 -0.13 26.56
N TYR A 616 6.68 -0.73 25.86
CA TYR A 616 5.60 -0.06 25.16
C TYR A 616 4.32 -0.90 25.24
N GLU A 617 3.18 -0.23 25.40
CA GLU A 617 1.85 -0.81 25.25
C GLU A 617 0.96 0.26 24.61
N HIS A 618 0.26 -0.10 23.54
CA HIS A 618 -0.56 0.84 22.79
C HIS A 618 -1.73 1.36 23.64
N LYS A 619 -2.04 2.65 23.50
CA LYS A 619 -3.17 3.31 24.14
C LYS A 619 -3.97 4.03 23.08
N ALA A 620 -5.16 3.52 22.80
CA ALA A 620 -6.08 4.15 21.87
C ALA A 620 -6.50 5.54 22.40
N GLU A 621 -6.29 6.58 21.61
CA GLU A 621 -6.74 7.95 21.90
C GLU A 621 -7.82 8.37 20.90
N PRO A 622 -9.12 8.26 21.25
CA PRO A 622 -10.21 8.55 20.31
C PRO A 622 -10.33 10.06 20.01
N VAL A 623 -10.27 10.41 18.73
CA VAL A 623 -10.45 11.77 18.22
C VAL A 623 -11.89 11.97 17.72
N PRO A 624 -12.66 12.94 18.25
CA PRO A 624 -14.01 13.21 17.78
C PRO A 624 -14.01 13.97 16.44
N VAL A 625 -14.30 13.24 15.36
CA VAL A 625 -14.36 13.76 13.99
C VAL A 625 -15.77 14.22 13.63
N PHE A 626 -16.77 13.34 13.80
CA PHE A 626 -18.17 13.58 13.46
C PHE A 626 -19.09 13.30 14.66
N SER A 627 -20.29 13.87 14.66
CA SER A 627 -21.33 13.48 15.61
C SER A 627 -21.84 12.05 15.32
N PRO A 628 -22.27 11.28 16.35
CA PRO A 628 -22.86 9.95 16.14
C PRO A 628 -24.08 9.99 15.20
N GLU A 629 -24.87 11.06 15.26
CA GLU A 629 -25.97 11.33 14.33
C GLU A 629 -25.50 11.41 12.87
N THR A 630 -24.45 12.19 12.59
CA THR A 630 -23.88 12.31 11.23
C THR A 630 -23.32 10.99 10.76
N SER A 631 -22.52 10.29 11.56
CA SER A 631 -21.97 8.99 11.21
C SER A 631 -23.07 8.00 10.88
N TYR A 632 -24.12 7.87 11.70
CA TYR A 632 -25.24 6.99 11.41
C TYR A 632 -25.97 7.36 10.09
N ILE A 633 -26.18 8.67 9.83
CA ILE A 633 -26.85 9.13 8.61
C ILE A 633 -26.00 8.79 7.37
N VAL A 634 -24.68 9.00 7.44
CA VAL A 634 -23.76 8.68 6.34
C VAL A 634 -23.66 7.17 6.13
N THR A 635 -23.59 6.37 7.20
CA THR A 635 -23.69 4.91 7.15
C THR A 635 -24.98 4.46 6.45
N ASP A 636 -26.12 5.05 6.79
CA ASP A 636 -27.41 4.74 6.16
C ASP A 636 -27.42 5.07 4.65
N MET A 637 -26.83 6.19 4.24
CA MET A 637 -26.65 6.53 2.83
C MET A 637 -25.66 5.60 2.10
N LEU A 638 -24.70 5.03 2.82
CA LEU A 638 -23.68 4.12 2.26
C LEU A 638 -24.17 2.66 2.17
N ARG A 639 -25.21 2.26 2.92
CA ARG A 639 -25.95 1.00 2.69
C ARG A 639 -26.53 0.93 1.27
N ASP A 640 -27.09 2.04 0.78
CA ASP A 640 -27.65 2.13 -0.58
C ASP A 640 -26.63 1.81 -1.68
N THR A 641 -25.33 2.04 -1.42
CA THR A 641 -24.25 1.67 -2.33
C THR A 641 -24.17 0.16 -2.57
N LEU A 642 -24.50 -0.65 -1.56
CA LEU A 642 -24.56 -2.12 -1.63
C LEU A 642 -25.91 -2.61 -2.17
N GLU A 643 -27.01 -1.90 -1.88
CA GLU A 643 -28.35 -2.31 -2.31
C GLU A 643 -28.57 -2.10 -3.82
N TYR A 644 -28.40 -0.86 -4.31
CA TYR A 644 -28.66 -0.47 -5.71
C TYR A 644 -27.55 0.37 -6.36
N GLY A 645 -26.47 0.66 -5.63
CA GLY A 645 -25.37 1.50 -6.07
C GLY A 645 -24.16 0.76 -6.63
N THR A 646 -22.97 1.34 -6.47
CA THR A 646 -21.73 0.85 -7.10
C THR A 646 -21.09 -0.38 -6.43
N ALA A 647 -21.57 -0.81 -5.26
CA ALA A 647 -21.06 -1.95 -4.50
C ALA A 647 -21.97 -3.20 -4.54
N THR A 648 -23.05 -3.19 -5.33
CA THR A 648 -24.02 -4.31 -5.37
C THR A 648 -23.42 -5.65 -5.79
N LYS A 649 -22.30 -5.67 -6.53
CA LYS A 649 -21.60 -6.93 -6.85
C LYS A 649 -20.88 -7.50 -5.63
N ALA A 650 -20.32 -6.68 -4.74
CA ALA A 650 -19.75 -7.15 -3.48
C ALA A 650 -20.83 -7.80 -2.61
N ARG A 651 -21.95 -7.09 -2.38
CA ARG A 651 -23.10 -7.59 -1.58
C ARG A 651 -23.62 -8.96 -2.06
N ARG A 652 -23.75 -9.15 -3.38
CA ARG A 652 -24.22 -10.40 -4.01
C ARG A 652 -23.23 -11.56 -3.97
N ASN A 653 -21.95 -11.31 -3.65
CA ASN A 653 -20.90 -12.33 -3.58
C ASN A 653 -20.44 -12.61 -2.14
N LEU A 654 -21.00 -11.90 -1.14
CA LEU A 654 -20.90 -12.32 0.25
C LEU A 654 -21.71 -13.60 0.45
N LYS A 655 -21.15 -14.57 1.19
CA LYS A 655 -21.83 -15.82 1.55
C LYS A 655 -22.62 -15.74 2.85
N PHE A 656 -22.58 -14.59 3.50
CA PHE A 656 -23.27 -14.26 4.74
C PHE A 656 -23.95 -12.89 4.62
N SER A 657 -24.71 -12.49 5.64
CA SER A 657 -25.37 -11.19 5.69
C SER A 657 -25.07 -10.51 7.01
N ALA A 658 -24.62 -9.26 6.96
CA ALA A 658 -24.43 -8.37 8.09
C ALA A 658 -24.87 -6.94 7.69
N ASP A 659 -24.97 -6.04 8.66
CA ASP A 659 -25.29 -4.62 8.45
C ASP A 659 -24.09 -3.85 7.89
N PHE A 660 -23.77 -4.09 6.61
CA PHE A 660 -22.67 -3.43 5.92
C PHE A 660 -23.10 -2.10 5.28
N ALA A 661 -22.19 -1.12 5.36
CA ALA A 661 -22.13 0.07 4.53
C ALA A 661 -20.83 0.04 3.70
N ALA A 662 -20.81 0.61 2.49
CA ALA A 662 -19.59 0.63 1.68
C ALA A 662 -19.52 1.80 0.69
N LYS A 663 -18.30 2.12 0.24
CA LYS A 663 -18.05 3.04 -0.87
C LYS A 663 -16.98 2.50 -1.83
N THR A 664 -17.25 2.60 -3.13
CA THR A 664 -16.24 2.35 -4.17
C THR A 664 -15.51 3.64 -4.58
N GLY A 665 -14.23 3.49 -4.94
CA GLY A 665 -13.40 4.48 -5.62
C GLY A 665 -12.97 3.99 -7.01
N THR A 666 -12.74 4.91 -7.93
CA THR A 666 -12.18 4.66 -9.26
C THR A 666 -11.53 5.95 -9.73
N THR A 667 -10.25 5.92 -10.08
CA THR A 667 -9.51 7.08 -10.59
C THR A 667 -9.65 7.22 -12.11
N GLN A 668 -9.19 8.34 -12.65
CA GLN A 668 -9.22 8.60 -14.08
C GLN A 668 -8.51 7.50 -14.87
N GLU A 669 -9.06 7.12 -16.03
CA GLU A 669 -8.59 5.99 -16.86
C GLU A 669 -8.55 4.63 -16.13
N TYR A 670 -9.24 4.46 -15.00
CA TYR A 670 -9.21 3.23 -14.20
C TYR A 670 -7.78 2.84 -13.78
N LYS A 671 -6.94 3.81 -13.41
CA LYS A 671 -5.57 3.52 -12.91
C LYS A 671 -5.60 2.78 -11.57
N ASP A 672 -6.55 3.15 -10.74
CA ASP A 672 -6.78 2.63 -9.40
C ASP A 672 -8.28 2.40 -9.20
N VAL A 673 -8.63 1.30 -8.54
CA VAL A 673 -9.99 1.03 -8.09
C VAL A 673 -9.99 0.59 -6.64
N TRP A 674 -11.02 1.01 -5.92
CA TRP A 674 -11.12 0.85 -4.47
C TRP A 674 -12.49 0.34 -4.07
N LEU A 675 -12.55 -0.43 -2.98
CA LEU A 675 -13.75 -0.62 -2.20
C LEU A 675 -13.38 -0.61 -0.71
N VAL A 676 -13.98 0.29 0.05
CA VAL A 676 -13.92 0.30 1.52
C VAL A 676 -15.32 0.01 2.04
N GLY A 677 -15.46 -1.00 2.88
CA GLY A 677 -16.74 -1.48 3.40
C GLY A 677 -16.62 -1.93 4.84
N TYR A 678 -17.63 -1.63 5.64
CA TYR A 678 -17.59 -1.77 7.09
C TYR A 678 -18.95 -2.15 7.66
N ASN A 679 -18.94 -2.85 8.79
CA ASN A 679 -20.11 -3.09 9.65
C ASN A 679 -19.79 -2.55 11.07
N PRO A 680 -20.58 -2.82 12.11
CA PRO A 680 -20.31 -2.27 13.45
C PRO A 680 -18.97 -2.69 14.09
N ASN A 681 -18.37 -3.83 13.73
CA ASN A 681 -17.14 -4.33 14.35
C ASN A 681 -15.89 -4.10 13.51
N VAL A 682 -15.98 -4.29 12.19
CA VAL A 682 -14.81 -4.33 11.32
C VAL A 682 -14.97 -3.46 10.07
N THR A 683 -13.84 -2.91 9.61
CA THR A 683 -13.72 -2.22 8.32
C THR A 683 -12.68 -2.93 7.46
N LEU A 684 -13.01 -3.22 6.19
CA LEU A 684 -12.09 -3.77 5.19
C LEU A 684 -11.98 -2.78 4.03
N GLY A 685 -10.77 -2.28 3.79
CA GLY A 685 -10.40 -1.53 2.59
C GLY A 685 -9.59 -2.38 1.62
N VAL A 686 -9.84 -2.22 0.32
CA VAL A 686 -9.13 -2.92 -0.76
C VAL A 686 -8.87 -1.95 -1.92
N TRP A 687 -7.60 -1.87 -2.34
CA TRP A 687 -7.13 -1.25 -3.58
C TRP A 687 -6.71 -2.32 -4.59
N MET A 688 -6.83 -1.98 -5.87
CA MET A 688 -6.26 -2.74 -6.98
C MET A 688 -5.78 -1.75 -8.07
N GLY A 689 -4.58 -1.97 -8.60
CA GLY A 689 -3.91 -1.08 -9.57
C GLY A 689 -2.58 -1.68 -10.06
N TYR A 690 -1.73 -0.88 -10.71
CA TYR A 690 -0.37 -1.29 -11.08
C TYR A 690 0.67 -0.42 -10.38
N ASP A 691 1.83 -0.98 -10.08
CA ASP A 691 2.99 -0.31 -9.47
C ASP A 691 3.27 1.03 -10.14
N LYS A 692 3.47 1.01 -11.46
CA LYS A 692 3.47 2.21 -12.32
C LYS A 692 2.04 2.47 -12.81
N PRO A 693 1.41 3.63 -12.52
CA PRO A 693 0.01 3.89 -12.86
C PRO A 693 -0.33 3.66 -14.34
N LYS A 694 -1.12 2.62 -14.61
CA LYS A 694 -1.58 2.20 -15.95
C LYS A 694 -3.07 1.85 -15.89
N THR A 695 -3.77 1.94 -17.01
CA THR A 695 -5.20 1.60 -17.05
C THR A 695 -5.44 0.11 -16.75
N LEU A 696 -6.34 -0.17 -15.80
CA LEU A 696 -6.89 -1.51 -15.56
C LEU A 696 -7.87 -1.96 -16.66
N SER A 697 -8.26 -1.07 -17.58
CA SER A 697 -9.22 -1.35 -18.63
C SER A 697 -8.52 -1.84 -19.91
N ARG A 698 -8.85 -3.07 -20.34
CA ARG A 698 -8.52 -3.58 -21.67
C ARG A 698 -9.82 -3.79 -22.45
N PHE A 699 -9.97 -3.10 -23.58
CA PHE A 699 -11.11 -3.23 -24.49
C PHE A 699 -11.05 -4.52 -25.34
N ASN A 700 -10.86 -5.67 -24.68
CA ASN A 700 -10.75 -6.99 -25.32
C ASN A 700 -11.74 -8.04 -24.76
N ASN A 701 -12.67 -7.62 -23.89
CA ASN A 701 -13.67 -8.46 -23.20
C ASN A 701 -13.10 -9.67 -22.43
N THR A 702 -11.78 -9.77 -22.21
CA THR A 702 -11.17 -10.87 -21.43
C THR A 702 -11.42 -10.71 -19.93
N TYR A 703 -11.50 -9.47 -19.45
CA TYR A 703 -11.69 -9.14 -18.03
C TYR A 703 -12.94 -8.27 -17.86
N GLY A 704 -13.66 -8.47 -16.75
CA GLY A 704 -14.78 -7.60 -16.37
C GLY A 704 -14.34 -6.15 -16.08
N GLN A 705 -15.32 -5.26 -15.87
CA GLN A 705 -15.05 -3.86 -15.57
C GLN A 705 -14.16 -3.71 -14.31
N PRO A 706 -13.14 -2.83 -14.29
CA PRO A 706 -12.22 -2.72 -13.14
C PRO A 706 -12.93 -2.52 -11.80
N SER A 707 -13.93 -1.63 -11.74
CA SER A 707 -14.73 -1.34 -10.54
C SER A 707 -15.58 -2.54 -10.08
N GLU A 708 -15.90 -3.48 -10.97
CA GLU A 708 -16.57 -4.74 -10.64
C GLU A 708 -15.58 -5.80 -10.15
N ARG A 709 -14.33 -5.77 -10.61
CA ARG A 709 -13.29 -6.72 -10.20
C ARG A 709 -12.84 -6.46 -8.75
N VAL A 710 -12.73 -5.20 -8.32
CA VAL A 710 -12.48 -4.88 -6.90
C VAL A 710 -13.67 -5.23 -5.99
N ASN A 711 -14.92 -5.14 -6.49
CA ASN A 711 -16.11 -5.63 -5.80
C ASN A 711 -16.01 -7.14 -5.48
N LEU A 712 -15.58 -7.94 -6.47
CA LEU A 712 -15.40 -9.39 -6.31
C LEU A 712 -14.22 -9.73 -5.40
N LEU A 713 -13.11 -8.99 -5.50
CA LEU A 713 -11.95 -9.15 -4.62
C LEU A 713 -12.30 -8.86 -3.16
N TRP A 714 -12.94 -7.71 -2.89
CA TRP A 714 -13.38 -7.35 -1.54
C TRP A 714 -14.32 -8.40 -0.94
N ALA A 715 -15.30 -8.89 -1.70
CA ALA A 715 -16.19 -9.95 -1.21
C ALA A 715 -15.44 -11.27 -0.98
N LYS A 716 -14.45 -11.61 -1.81
CA LYS A 716 -13.62 -12.81 -1.64
C LYS A 716 -12.73 -12.73 -0.39
N LEU A 717 -12.17 -11.56 -0.08
CA LEU A 717 -11.41 -11.33 1.15
C LEU A 717 -12.34 -11.33 2.36
N MET A 718 -13.42 -10.52 2.37
CA MET A 718 -14.37 -10.48 3.49
C MET A 718 -14.98 -11.86 3.82
N ASN A 719 -15.26 -12.69 2.80
CA ASN A 719 -15.69 -14.07 3.01
C ASN A 719 -14.63 -14.94 3.71
N SER A 720 -13.32 -14.74 3.47
CA SER A 720 -12.25 -15.50 4.16
C SER A 720 -12.01 -14.99 5.58
N GLN A 721 -12.24 -13.70 5.84
CA GLN A 721 -12.17 -13.14 7.18
C GLN A 721 -13.31 -13.65 8.07
N TYR A 722 -14.53 -13.75 7.52
CA TYR A 722 -15.66 -14.40 8.18
C TYR A 722 -15.42 -15.91 8.42
N ASP A 723 -14.71 -16.59 7.52
CA ASP A 723 -14.33 -18.00 7.72
C ASP A 723 -13.31 -18.20 8.84
N ALA A 724 -12.33 -17.28 8.96
CA ALA A 724 -11.30 -17.34 9.98
C ALA A 724 -11.84 -16.92 11.36
N ASN A 725 -12.66 -15.87 11.43
CA ASN A 725 -13.22 -15.38 12.69
C ASN A 725 -14.64 -14.78 12.51
N PRO A 726 -15.70 -15.60 12.55
CA PRO A 726 -17.07 -15.12 12.39
C PRO A 726 -17.56 -14.27 13.58
N GLU A 727 -17.04 -14.51 14.79
CA GLU A 727 -17.40 -13.75 15.99
C GLU A 727 -16.90 -12.30 15.92
N LEU A 728 -15.69 -12.09 15.39
CA LEU A 728 -15.13 -10.75 15.22
C LEU A 728 -15.79 -9.99 14.07
N VAL A 729 -16.13 -10.69 12.98
CA VAL A 729 -16.92 -10.09 11.89
C VAL A 729 -18.32 -9.72 12.38
N ASP A 730 -18.97 -10.53 13.22
CA ASP A 730 -20.27 -10.26 13.88
C ASP A 730 -21.40 -9.91 12.89
N THR A 731 -22.14 -10.93 12.48
CA THR A 731 -23.25 -10.77 11.53
C THR A 731 -24.54 -10.24 12.16
N ASP A 732 -24.65 -10.33 13.48
CA ASP A 732 -25.90 -10.10 14.20
C ASP A 732 -25.99 -8.66 14.71
N LYS A 733 -24.85 -8.02 14.97
CA LYS A 733 -24.77 -6.62 15.38
C LYS A 733 -25.10 -5.66 14.24
N GLN A 734 -25.88 -4.64 14.59
CA GLN A 734 -26.37 -3.60 13.67
C GLN A 734 -26.02 -2.21 14.21
N PHE A 735 -25.96 -1.22 13.33
CA PHE A 735 -25.76 0.16 13.76
C PHE A 735 -26.96 0.67 14.56
N ALA A 736 -26.72 1.02 15.83
CA ALA A 736 -27.73 1.61 16.68
C ALA A 736 -28.04 3.05 16.26
N ARG A 737 -29.31 3.34 15.93
CA ARG A 737 -29.76 4.68 15.53
C ARG A 737 -29.73 5.66 16.71
N PRO A 738 -28.96 6.76 16.66
CA PRO A 738 -28.97 7.78 17.70
C PRO A 738 -30.32 8.50 17.81
N LYS A 739 -30.69 8.92 19.02
CA LYS A 739 -32.01 9.51 19.33
C LYS A 739 -32.34 10.77 18.53
N ASN A 740 -31.32 11.55 18.14
CA ASN A 740 -31.52 12.79 17.38
C ASN A 740 -31.48 12.59 15.85
N VAL A 741 -31.24 11.37 15.36
CA VAL A 741 -31.52 11.03 13.95
C VAL A 741 -33.02 10.85 13.80
N ILE A 742 -33.69 11.88 13.28
CA ILE A 742 -35.14 11.86 13.07
C ILE A 742 -35.48 11.64 11.58
N SER A 743 -36.70 11.20 11.29
CA SER A 743 -37.23 11.33 9.93
C SER A 743 -38.08 12.60 9.83
N ALA A 744 -37.89 13.37 8.77
CA ALA A 744 -38.65 14.59 8.50
C ALA A 744 -39.09 14.63 7.03
N SER A 745 -40.26 15.24 6.77
CA SER A 745 -40.77 15.47 5.43
C SER A 745 -40.28 16.81 4.88
N PHE A 746 -39.93 16.83 3.59
CA PHE A 746 -39.40 18.00 2.89
C PHE A 746 -39.82 18.00 1.43
N CYS A 747 -39.71 19.15 0.77
CA CYS A 747 -39.88 19.21 -0.66
C CYS A 747 -38.63 18.64 -1.37
N GLY A 748 -38.81 17.54 -2.10
CA GLY A 748 -37.71 16.74 -2.67
C GLY A 748 -36.93 17.39 -3.80
N ILE A 749 -37.20 18.65 -4.15
CA ILE A 749 -36.37 19.47 -5.05
C ILE A 749 -35.64 20.60 -4.34
N SER A 750 -36.16 21.14 -3.23
CA SER A 750 -35.58 22.30 -2.50
C SER A 750 -34.94 21.97 -1.17
N GLY A 751 -35.33 20.87 -0.51
CA GLY A 751 -34.89 20.52 0.84
C GLY A 751 -35.61 21.30 1.94
N ASP A 752 -36.38 22.33 1.57
CA ASP A 752 -37.18 23.16 2.47
C ASP A 752 -38.49 22.43 2.88
N ALA A 753 -39.21 22.96 3.87
CA ALA A 753 -40.43 22.33 4.40
C ALA A 753 -41.55 22.28 3.33
N PRO A 754 -42.37 21.21 3.27
CA PRO A 754 -43.30 20.98 2.15
C PRO A 754 -44.27 22.13 1.87
N SER A 755 -44.13 22.80 0.71
CA SER A 755 -45.16 23.73 0.24
C SER A 755 -46.40 22.99 -0.28
N LYS A 756 -47.51 23.72 -0.39
CA LYS A 756 -48.72 23.24 -1.08
C LYS A 756 -48.42 22.90 -2.55
N ALA A 757 -47.59 23.69 -3.24
CA ALA A 757 -47.20 23.45 -4.63
C ALA A 757 -46.40 22.15 -4.77
N CYS A 758 -45.42 21.92 -3.89
CA CYS A 758 -44.61 20.69 -3.88
C CYS A 758 -45.44 19.45 -3.51
N SER A 759 -46.41 19.61 -2.60
CA SER A 759 -47.38 18.57 -2.25
C SER A 759 -48.27 18.20 -3.44
N GLN A 760 -48.83 19.19 -4.15
CA GLN A 760 -49.66 18.99 -5.35
C GLN A 760 -48.88 18.42 -6.54
N ALA A 761 -47.58 18.73 -6.62
CA ALA A 761 -46.65 18.18 -7.60
C ALA A 761 -46.25 16.72 -7.32
N GLY A 762 -46.55 16.17 -6.15
CA GLY A 762 -46.11 14.83 -5.74
C GLY A 762 -44.61 14.76 -5.44
N LEU A 763 -43.98 15.88 -5.09
CA LEU A 763 -42.53 15.99 -4.89
C LEU A 763 -42.10 15.92 -3.42
N VAL A 764 -43.04 15.75 -2.48
CA VAL A 764 -42.72 15.61 -1.06
C VAL A 764 -42.04 14.26 -0.79
N ARG A 765 -40.91 14.30 -0.10
CA ARG A 765 -40.14 13.12 0.35
C ARG A 765 -40.03 13.14 1.87
N SER A 766 -39.67 12.02 2.47
CA SER A 766 -39.27 11.94 3.88
C SER A 766 -38.01 11.10 4.00
N ASP A 767 -37.06 11.54 4.81
CA ASP A 767 -35.75 10.89 4.96
C ASP A 767 -35.11 11.27 6.30
N LEU A 768 -33.88 10.83 6.57
CA LEU A 768 -33.14 11.03 7.82
C LEU A 768 -32.43 12.40 7.90
N PHE A 769 -32.51 13.01 9.08
CA PHE A 769 -31.90 14.30 9.41
C PHE A 769 -31.29 14.29 10.81
N ASN A 770 -30.16 14.96 10.99
CA ASN A 770 -29.55 15.21 12.30
C ASN A 770 -30.28 16.39 12.95
N ARG A 771 -31.15 16.11 13.94
CA ARG A 771 -31.98 17.13 14.60
C ARG A 771 -31.19 18.26 15.25
N ASN A 772 -29.94 17.99 15.65
CA ASN A 772 -29.07 18.98 16.30
C ASN A 772 -28.43 19.94 15.29
N ALA A 773 -28.27 19.52 14.03
CA ALA A 773 -27.64 20.31 12.97
C ALA A 773 -28.68 20.95 12.01
N PHE A 774 -29.65 20.16 11.51
CA PHE A 774 -30.61 20.61 10.51
C PHE A 774 -31.91 19.81 10.51
N VAL A 775 -33.03 20.54 10.49
CA VAL A 775 -34.35 20.01 10.14
C VAL A 775 -35.03 20.95 9.14
N PRO A 776 -35.62 20.43 8.04
CA PRO A 776 -36.39 21.22 7.08
C PRO A 776 -37.48 22.06 7.77
N SER A 777 -37.32 23.39 7.71
CA SER A 777 -38.13 24.35 8.48
C SER A 777 -38.40 25.66 7.74
N ARG A 778 -37.55 26.03 6.77
CA ARG A 778 -37.78 27.13 5.82
C ARG A 778 -39.01 26.84 4.95
N THR A 779 -39.71 27.89 4.53
CA THR A 779 -40.80 27.78 3.54
C THR A 779 -40.23 27.50 2.16
N ASP A 780 -40.72 26.44 1.51
CA ASP A 780 -40.36 26.11 0.13
C ASP A 780 -40.96 27.10 -0.89
N ASP A 781 -40.08 27.79 -1.63
CA ASP A 781 -40.36 28.76 -2.68
C ASP A 781 -39.93 28.29 -4.08
N SER A 782 -39.54 27.01 -4.20
CA SER A 782 -38.98 26.44 -5.43
C SER A 782 -39.98 26.27 -6.58
N LEU A 783 -41.27 26.29 -6.27
CA LEU A 783 -42.35 26.09 -7.24
C LEU A 783 -43.32 27.27 -7.27
N ILE A 784 -43.40 27.91 -8.44
CA ILE A 784 -44.46 28.86 -8.78
C ILE A 784 -45.62 28.15 -9.48
N SER A 785 -46.85 28.65 -9.35
CA SER A 785 -47.95 28.16 -10.20
C SER A 785 -47.71 28.65 -11.62
N ALA A 786 -47.54 27.72 -12.57
CA ALA A 786 -47.13 28.02 -13.93
C ALA A 786 -48.17 27.52 -14.93
N SER A 787 -48.65 28.45 -15.75
CA SER A 787 -49.28 28.14 -17.03
C SER A 787 -48.19 27.85 -18.06
N SER A 788 -48.30 26.73 -18.78
CA SER A 788 -47.30 26.32 -19.77
C SER A 788 -47.87 26.20 -21.17
N VAL A 789 -46.99 26.07 -22.16
CA VAL A 789 -47.33 25.77 -23.55
C VAL A 789 -46.31 24.79 -24.13
N MET A 790 -46.73 23.99 -25.11
CA MET A 790 -45.86 23.02 -25.77
C MET A 790 -45.30 23.60 -27.06
N ILE A 791 -44.00 23.45 -27.29
CA ILE A 791 -43.31 23.77 -28.55
C ILE A 791 -42.32 22.64 -28.83
N ASN A 792 -42.42 22.02 -30.01
CA ASN A 792 -41.59 20.88 -30.43
C ASN A 792 -41.53 19.74 -29.39
N GLY A 793 -42.64 19.44 -28.72
CA GLY A 793 -42.75 18.41 -27.70
C GLY A 793 -42.14 18.78 -26.33
N LYS A 794 -41.74 20.04 -26.13
CA LYS A 794 -41.19 20.55 -24.85
C LYS A 794 -42.12 21.59 -24.24
N ALA A 795 -42.27 21.56 -22.92
CA ALA A 795 -43.04 22.56 -22.18
C ALA A 795 -42.19 23.81 -21.88
N TYR A 796 -42.76 24.98 -22.16
CA TYR A 796 -42.20 26.30 -21.83
C TYR A 796 -43.20 27.10 -20.99
N ARG A 797 -42.73 28.12 -20.27
CA ARG A 797 -43.61 29.08 -19.58
C ARG A 797 -44.44 29.85 -20.62
N ALA A 798 -45.76 29.88 -20.44
CA ALA A 798 -46.63 30.71 -21.27
C ALA A 798 -46.33 32.21 -21.04
N LEU A 799 -46.33 32.99 -22.12
CA LEU A 799 -46.25 34.45 -22.09
C LEU A 799 -47.64 35.03 -21.78
N GLU A 800 -47.70 36.29 -21.35
CA GLU A 800 -49.00 37.00 -21.19
C GLU A 800 -49.77 37.13 -22.51
N SER A 801 -49.05 37.15 -23.63
CA SER A 801 -49.59 37.14 -25.00
C SER A 801 -49.95 35.74 -25.52
N THR A 802 -49.57 34.65 -24.86
CA THR A 802 -49.83 33.30 -25.37
C THR A 802 -51.33 33.00 -25.36
N PRO A 803 -51.96 32.65 -26.51
CA PRO A 803 -53.40 32.49 -26.56
C PRO A 803 -53.88 31.36 -25.65
N SER A 804 -54.90 31.68 -24.85
CA SER A 804 -55.34 30.87 -23.70
C SER A 804 -55.77 29.43 -24.04
N GLU A 805 -56.15 29.18 -25.29
CA GLU A 805 -56.52 27.89 -25.82
C GLU A 805 -55.32 26.95 -26.01
N PHE A 806 -54.11 27.47 -26.29
CA PHE A 806 -52.87 26.69 -26.34
C PHE A 806 -52.29 26.44 -24.95
N VAL A 807 -52.54 27.34 -24.00
CA VAL A 807 -52.08 27.25 -22.60
C VAL A 807 -52.60 25.98 -21.91
N ILE A 808 -51.72 25.34 -21.13
CA ILE A 808 -52.00 24.27 -20.19
C ILE A 808 -51.98 24.90 -18.79
N LYS A 809 -53.15 24.96 -18.15
CA LYS A 809 -53.32 25.53 -16.79
C LYS A 809 -53.13 24.44 -15.73
N GLY A 810 -52.48 24.78 -14.62
CA GLY A 810 -52.38 23.90 -13.44
C GLY A 810 -51.06 23.12 -13.30
N GLY A 811 -49.99 23.55 -13.95
CA GLY A 811 -48.64 23.07 -13.66
C GLY A 811 -48.00 23.80 -12.47
N ALA A 812 -47.06 23.15 -11.81
CA ALA A 812 -46.04 23.85 -11.01
C ALA A 812 -44.82 24.10 -11.90
N GLY A 813 -44.19 25.28 -11.85
CA GLY A 813 -42.96 25.58 -12.58
C GLY A 813 -41.83 25.91 -11.62
N ILE A 814 -40.60 25.53 -11.95
CA ILE A 814 -39.44 25.89 -11.10
C ILE A 814 -39.29 27.42 -11.05
N ASN A 815 -39.22 27.98 -9.86
CA ASN A 815 -38.92 29.40 -9.67
C ASN A 815 -37.52 29.72 -10.25
N PRO A 816 -37.35 30.68 -11.19
CA PRO A 816 -36.04 31.02 -11.76
C PRO A 816 -34.99 31.38 -10.69
N ASP A 817 -35.37 32.15 -9.68
CA ASP A 817 -34.46 32.57 -8.61
C ASP A 817 -33.96 31.36 -7.79
N PHE A 818 -34.81 30.35 -7.64
CA PHE A 818 -34.45 29.06 -7.04
C PHE A 818 -33.53 28.24 -7.95
N ALA A 819 -33.76 28.24 -9.27
CA ALA A 819 -32.89 27.56 -10.22
C ALA A 819 -31.46 28.10 -10.20
N ASP A 820 -31.32 29.44 -10.20
CA ASP A 820 -30.03 30.11 -10.11
C ASP A 820 -29.35 29.83 -8.75
N LYS A 821 -30.10 29.87 -7.64
CA LYS A 821 -29.63 29.47 -6.31
C LYS A 821 -29.09 28.03 -6.27
N MET A 822 -29.78 27.09 -6.93
CA MET A 822 -29.37 25.66 -6.97
C MET A 822 -28.14 25.42 -7.86
N LEU A 823 -27.99 26.16 -8.95
CA LEU A 823 -26.79 26.11 -9.78
C LEU A 823 -25.57 26.76 -9.10
N GLY A 824 -25.80 27.77 -8.27
CA GLY A 824 -24.79 28.41 -7.42
C GLY A 824 -23.64 29.05 -8.22
N ARG A 825 -22.48 29.19 -7.57
CA ARG A 825 -21.27 29.84 -8.14
C ARG A 825 -20.76 29.19 -9.42
N LEU A 826 -21.10 27.92 -9.64
CA LEU A 826 -20.65 27.12 -10.78
C LEU A 826 -21.56 27.26 -12.00
N GLY A 827 -22.75 27.85 -11.85
CA GLY A 827 -23.72 27.97 -12.95
C GLY A 827 -24.12 26.62 -13.55
N GLY A 828 -24.49 26.61 -14.83
CA GLY A 828 -24.94 25.43 -15.57
C GLY A 828 -26.14 25.76 -16.45
N ASP A 829 -26.74 24.75 -17.09
CA ASP A 829 -27.99 24.90 -17.86
C ASP A 829 -29.20 24.67 -16.93
N PRO A 830 -30.02 25.70 -16.61
CA PRO A 830 -31.16 25.54 -15.71
C PRO A 830 -32.21 24.53 -16.20
N SER A 831 -32.28 24.28 -17.51
CA SER A 831 -33.20 23.27 -18.07
C SER A 831 -32.80 21.83 -17.71
N LYS A 832 -31.58 21.61 -17.23
CA LYS A 832 -31.06 20.31 -16.77
C LYS A 832 -31.33 20.01 -15.30
N LEU A 833 -31.76 20.99 -14.50
CA LEU A 833 -32.14 20.77 -13.09
C LEU A 833 -33.29 19.77 -12.93
N TRP A 834 -33.99 19.43 -14.02
CA TRP A 834 -35.15 18.56 -13.97
C TRP A 834 -34.86 17.14 -13.48
N PRO A 835 -35.52 16.67 -12.41
CA PRO A 835 -35.53 15.24 -12.10
C PRO A 835 -36.30 14.50 -13.21
N LYS A 836 -35.61 13.64 -13.96
CA LYS A 836 -36.20 12.80 -15.02
C LYS A 836 -37.08 11.70 -14.40
N SER A 837 -38.28 12.10 -13.95
CA SER A 837 -39.33 11.25 -13.41
C SER A 837 -40.48 11.14 -14.41
N GLU A 838 -41.00 9.93 -14.63
CA GLU A 838 -42.07 9.66 -15.61
C GLU A 838 -43.43 10.29 -15.24
N ASN A 839 -43.58 10.86 -14.04
CA ASN A 839 -44.87 11.32 -13.50
C ASN A 839 -44.90 12.79 -13.02
N SER A 840 -43.90 13.63 -13.30
CA SER A 840 -43.88 15.02 -12.80
C SER A 840 -44.89 15.93 -13.51
N LYS A 841 -45.95 16.38 -12.82
CA LYS A 841 -46.92 17.42 -13.26
C LYS A 841 -46.35 18.85 -13.29
N VAL A 842 -45.03 18.94 -13.36
CA VAL A 842 -44.26 20.16 -13.17
C VAL A 842 -43.67 20.51 -14.54
N VAL A 843 -43.47 21.79 -14.84
CA VAL A 843 -43.09 22.30 -16.17
C VAL A 843 -41.83 23.15 -16.09
N SER A 844 -41.03 23.16 -17.16
CA SER A 844 -39.86 24.03 -17.24
C SER A 844 -40.28 25.51 -17.21
N SER A 845 -39.61 26.32 -16.40
CA SER A 845 -39.78 27.77 -16.37
C SER A 845 -38.99 28.50 -17.45
N ALA A 846 -38.28 27.76 -18.32
CA ALA A 846 -37.64 28.30 -19.51
C ALA A 846 -38.64 29.16 -20.28
N LYS A 847 -38.30 30.45 -20.44
CA LYS A 847 -38.97 31.34 -21.38
C LYS A 847 -38.52 30.93 -22.78
N PHE A 848 -39.46 30.70 -23.69
CA PHE A 848 -39.13 30.62 -25.09
C PHE A 848 -38.95 32.04 -25.62
N ASN A 849 -37.78 32.33 -26.20
CA ASN A 849 -37.53 33.62 -26.86
C ASN A 849 -38.12 33.56 -28.27
N ALA A 850 -39.31 34.13 -28.45
CA ALA A 850 -39.89 34.30 -29.78
C ALA A 850 -39.00 35.20 -30.65
N ASP A 851 -38.92 34.94 -31.96
CA ASP A 851 -38.13 35.76 -32.89
C ASP A 851 -38.89 36.99 -33.43
N ASP A 852 -40.07 37.21 -32.87
CA ASP A 852 -41.07 38.22 -33.21
C ASP A 852 -41.64 38.17 -34.64
N LYS A 853 -41.42 37.09 -35.40
CA LYS A 853 -41.98 36.92 -36.75
C LYS A 853 -43.18 35.97 -36.75
N ALA A 854 -44.11 36.21 -37.68
CA ALA A 854 -45.19 35.28 -37.92
C ALA A 854 -44.65 33.93 -38.44
N PRO A 855 -45.17 32.78 -37.97
CA PRO A 855 -44.62 31.47 -38.32
C PRO A 855 -44.83 31.11 -39.79
N ASN A 856 -44.00 30.20 -40.31
CA ASN A 856 -44.08 29.76 -41.69
C ASN A 856 -45.40 29.00 -41.97
N GLY A 857 -46.02 29.29 -43.13
CA GLY A 857 -47.27 28.68 -43.56
C GLY A 857 -47.19 27.16 -43.76
N VAL A 858 -48.35 26.50 -43.72
CA VAL A 858 -48.47 25.05 -43.87
C VAL A 858 -49.27 24.66 -45.11
N LYS A 859 -49.02 23.48 -45.66
CA LYS A 859 -49.77 22.93 -46.80
C LYS A 859 -50.73 21.85 -46.32
N ALA A 860 -52.00 21.99 -46.64
CA ALA A 860 -53.05 21.04 -46.30
C ALA A 860 -53.32 20.06 -47.46
N SER A 861 -53.76 18.85 -47.12
CA SER A 861 -54.19 17.81 -48.05
C SER A 861 -55.39 17.05 -47.49
N LEU A 862 -56.16 16.38 -48.34
CA LEU A 862 -57.38 15.67 -47.98
C LEU A 862 -57.30 14.21 -48.40
N LYS A 863 -57.65 13.28 -47.50
CA LYS A 863 -57.82 11.86 -47.82
C LYS A 863 -59.13 11.36 -47.20
N GLY A 864 -60.12 11.07 -48.04
CA GLY A 864 -61.50 10.85 -47.59
C GLY A 864 -62.03 12.08 -46.86
N ALA A 865 -62.67 11.90 -45.70
CA ALA A 865 -63.12 13.00 -44.84
C ALA A 865 -62.05 13.51 -43.83
N THR A 866 -60.78 13.11 -43.96
CA THR A 866 -59.70 13.55 -43.06
C THR A 866 -58.74 14.49 -43.77
N MET A 867 -58.73 15.75 -43.35
CA MET A 867 -57.72 16.74 -43.73
C MET A 867 -56.47 16.54 -42.87
N THR A 868 -55.29 16.64 -43.48
CA THR A 868 -53.97 16.64 -42.81
C THR A 868 -53.12 17.80 -43.33
N TRP A 869 -52.09 18.21 -42.59
CA TRP A 869 -51.19 19.29 -43.04
C TRP A 869 -49.73 19.05 -42.66
N SER A 870 -48.82 19.70 -43.38
CA SER A 870 -47.40 19.74 -43.05
C SER A 870 -47.17 20.46 -41.72
N LYS A 871 -46.18 20.02 -40.94
CA LYS A 871 -45.69 20.81 -39.81
C LYS A 871 -45.07 22.12 -40.33
N SER A 872 -45.25 23.24 -39.61
CA SER A 872 -44.50 24.46 -39.90
C SER A 872 -43.01 24.26 -39.67
N SER A 873 -42.16 24.96 -40.43
CA SER A 873 -40.71 24.98 -40.24
C SER A 873 -40.24 25.99 -39.18
N SER A 874 -41.14 26.83 -38.65
CA SER A 874 -40.82 27.72 -37.52
C SER A 874 -40.64 26.95 -36.22
N ASN A 875 -39.74 27.44 -35.36
CA ASN A 875 -39.27 26.73 -34.16
C ASN A 875 -40.07 27.06 -32.88
N ASP A 876 -41.04 27.97 -32.97
CA ASP A 876 -41.77 28.62 -31.87
C ASP A 876 -43.29 28.37 -31.90
N VAL A 877 -43.74 27.50 -32.82
CA VAL A 877 -45.15 27.16 -33.04
C VAL A 877 -45.71 26.35 -31.86
N VAL A 878 -46.77 26.88 -31.25
CA VAL A 878 -47.49 26.27 -30.12
C VAL A 878 -48.67 25.39 -30.55
N GLY A 879 -49.07 25.50 -31.81
CA GLY A 879 -50.13 24.69 -32.39
C GLY A 879 -50.70 25.27 -33.68
N TYR A 880 -51.91 24.82 -34.02
CA TYR A 880 -52.59 25.12 -35.27
C TYR A 880 -54.05 25.47 -35.01
N ARG A 881 -54.56 26.47 -35.73
CA ARG A 881 -56.00 26.78 -35.80
C ARG A 881 -56.55 26.28 -37.13
N VAL A 882 -57.66 25.56 -37.06
CA VAL A 882 -58.42 25.10 -38.23
C VAL A 882 -59.64 25.99 -38.38
N TYR A 883 -59.75 26.64 -39.53
CA TYR A 883 -60.86 27.51 -39.87
C TYR A 883 -61.75 26.86 -40.92
N GLU A 884 -63.06 26.92 -40.72
CA GLU A 884 -64.04 26.76 -41.79
C GLU A 884 -64.22 28.10 -42.51
N ILE A 885 -64.48 28.03 -43.82
CA ILE A 885 -64.67 29.18 -44.70
C ILE A 885 -66.10 29.17 -45.23
N THR A 886 -66.85 30.22 -44.94
CA THR A 886 -68.21 30.45 -45.44
C THR A 886 -68.28 31.87 -45.97
N ASP A 887 -68.68 32.05 -47.24
CA ASP A 887 -68.80 33.35 -47.91
C ASP A 887 -67.57 34.27 -47.75
N GLY A 888 -66.37 33.68 -47.84
CA GLY A 888 -65.09 34.37 -47.68
C GLY A 888 -64.71 34.73 -46.23
N LYS A 889 -65.57 34.47 -45.24
CA LYS A 889 -65.29 34.67 -43.82
C LYS A 889 -64.76 33.39 -43.18
N ARG A 890 -63.82 33.54 -42.24
CA ARG A 890 -63.24 32.43 -41.46
C ARG A 890 -63.97 32.25 -40.14
N SER A 891 -64.32 31.02 -39.78
CA SER A 891 -64.86 30.63 -38.48
C SER A 891 -63.96 29.57 -37.84
N LEU A 892 -63.51 29.77 -36.59
CA LEU A 892 -62.61 28.83 -35.91
C LEU A 892 -63.39 27.57 -35.51
N VAL A 893 -63.03 26.41 -36.06
CA VAL A 893 -63.72 25.13 -35.81
C VAL A 893 -62.89 24.12 -35.00
N ALA A 894 -61.56 24.25 -35.00
CA ALA A 894 -60.71 23.48 -34.09
C ALA A 894 -59.40 24.19 -33.77
N THR A 895 -58.84 23.85 -32.61
CA THR A 895 -57.48 24.21 -32.20
C THR A 895 -56.74 22.92 -31.86
N LEU A 896 -55.55 22.74 -32.42
CA LEU A 896 -54.68 21.60 -32.14
C LEU A 896 -53.38 22.11 -31.53
N LYS A 897 -53.06 21.67 -30.31
CA LYS A 897 -51.81 21.99 -29.62
C LYS A 897 -50.64 21.22 -30.26
N ASP A 898 -49.43 21.74 -30.11
CA ASP A 898 -48.22 21.01 -30.45
C ASP A 898 -48.19 19.61 -29.79
N GLY A 899 -47.66 18.62 -30.51
CA GLY A 899 -47.71 17.21 -30.15
C GLY A 899 -49.00 16.47 -30.52
N GLN A 900 -50.11 17.15 -30.84
CA GLN A 900 -51.31 16.48 -31.35
C GLN A 900 -51.14 16.07 -32.82
N SER A 901 -51.85 15.01 -33.25
CA SER A 901 -51.84 14.57 -34.65
C SER A 901 -52.34 15.68 -35.57
N LEU A 902 -51.56 16.06 -36.60
CA LEU A 902 -51.89 17.11 -37.57
C LEU A 902 -52.97 16.65 -38.57
N LYS A 903 -54.16 16.35 -38.04
CA LYS A 903 -55.33 15.88 -38.78
C LYS A 903 -56.63 16.41 -38.19
N PHE A 904 -57.61 16.69 -39.05
CA PHE A 904 -58.95 17.13 -38.66
C PHE A 904 -59.99 16.49 -39.57
N THR A 905 -61.12 16.04 -39.00
CA THR A 905 -62.23 15.48 -39.77
C THR A 905 -63.11 16.61 -40.28
N VAL A 906 -63.21 16.71 -41.60
CA VAL A 906 -63.95 17.76 -42.30
C VAL A 906 -65.34 17.28 -42.69
N ALA A 907 -66.37 18.10 -42.49
CA ALA A 907 -67.72 17.79 -42.92
C ALA A 907 -67.89 18.05 -44.43
N LYS A 908 -68.86 17.35 -45.06
CA LYS A 908 -69.16 17.50 -46.50
C LYS A 908 -69.60 18.92 -46.87
N ASP A 909 -69.37 19.30 -48.13
CA ASP A 909 -69.74 20.58 -48.76
C ASP A 909 -69.23 21.85 -48.07
N ARG A 910 -68.15 21.74 -47.28
CA ARG A 910 -67.52 22.85 -46.56
C ARG A 910 -66.09 23.07 -47.04
N SER A 911 -65.58 24.28 -46.81
CA SER A 911 -64.21 24.67 -47.13
C SER A 911 -63.42 24.92 -45.86
N TYR A 912 -62.18 24.45 -45.78
CA TYR A 912 -61.34 24.57 -44.59
C TYR A 912 -59.94 25.07 -44.93
N MET A 913 -59.29 25.74 -43.99
CA MET A 913 -57.88 26.10 -44.02
C MET A 913 -57.23 25.89 -42.65
N VAL A 914 -55.90 25.87 -42.63
CA VAL A 914 -55.10 25.76 -41.41
C VAL A 914 -54.06 26.89 -41.38
N VAL A 915 -53.81 27.42 -40.19
CA VAL A 915 -52.66 28.30 -39.89
C VAL A 915 -51.86 27.71 -38.73
N ALA A 916 -50.53 27.91 -38.75
CA ALA A 916 -49.70 27.73 -37.58
C ALA A 916 -49.82 28.97 -36.66
N VAL A 917 -49.72 28.78 -35.35
CA VAL A 917 -49.76 29.87 -34.35
C VAL A 917 -48.50 29.80 -33.49
N ASP A 918 -47.82 30.93 -33.31
CA ASP A 918 -46.63 31.05 -32.44
C ASP A 918 -46.98 31.31 -30.97
N ILE A 919 -45.96 31.28 -30.10
CA ILE A 919 -46.12 31.54 -28.65
C ILE A 919 -46.62 32.96 -28.31
N THR A 920 -46.45 33.93 -29.20
CA THR A 920 -46.96 35.31 -29.05
C THR A 920 -48.38 35.48 -29.58
N GLY A 921 -48.92 34.46 -30.27
CA GLY A 921 -50.25 34.43 -30.86
C GLY A 921 -50.35 34.89 -32.32
N LYS A 922 -49.23 35.13 -33.03
CA LYS A 922 -49.28 35.49 -34.46
C LYS A 922 -49.56 34.25 -35.30
N GLU A 923 -50.30 34.45 -36.38
CA GLU A 923 -50.67 33.39 -37.32
C GLU A 923 -49.78 33.38 -38.55
N SER A 924 -49.52 32.19 -39.09
CA SER A 924 -48.91 32.04 -40.40
C SER A 924 -49.80 32.56 -41.52
N SER A 925 -49.25 32.65 -42.74
CA SER A 925 -50.07 32.66 -43.94
C SER A 925 -51.00 31.43 -43.98
N GLN A 926 -52.19 31.60 -44.57
CA GLN A 926 -53.18 30.54 -44.69
C GLN A 926 -52.66 29.39 -45.57
N SER A 927 -53.03 28.15 -45.21
CA SER A 927 -52.85 27.01 -46.11
C SER A 927 -53.65 27.18 -47.40
N ASN A 928 -53.38 26.32 -48.39
CA ASN A 928 -54.35 26.06 -49.44
C ASN A 928 -55.70 25.62 -48.83
N THR A 929 -56.79 26.06 -49.45
CA THR A 929 -58.15 25.68 -49.05
C THR A 929 -58.42 24.22 -49.42
N ILE A 930 -59.05 23.49 -48.50
CA ILE A 930 -59.56 22.13 -48.70
C ILE A 930 -61.08 22.21 -48.77
N ALA A 931 -61.67 21.95 -49.94
CA ALA A 931 -63.11 21.90 -50.14
C ALA A 931 -63.59 20.46 -50.30
N THR A 932 -64.63 20.08 -49.56
CA THR A 932 -65.19 18.71 -49.53
C THR A 932 -66.40 18.55 -50.46
N LYS A 933 -66.36 19.16 -51.66
CA LYS A 933 -67.37 18.97 -52.69
C LYS A 933 -67.18 17.61 -53.38
N GLU A 934 -68.22 16.80 -53.40
CA GLU A 934 -68.23 15.49 -54.04
C GLU A 934 -68.57 15.64 -55.53
N VAL A 935 -67.80 14.98 -56.40
CA VAL A 935 -68.08 14.89 -57.85
C VAL A 935 -68.66 13.51 -58.11
N GLU A 936 -69.92 13.43 -58.56
CA GLU A 936 -70.52 12.16 -58.97
C GLU A 936 -70.11 11.77 -60.42
N PRO A 937 -69.85 10.48 -60.70
CA PRO A 937 -69.33 10.02 -61.98
C PRO A 937 -70.41 9.52 -62.96
N LYS A 938 -70.13 9.60 -64.27
CA LYS A 938 -70.79 8.77 -65.31
C LYS A 938 -69.86 8.38 -66.45
N GLU A 939 -70.03 7.14 -66.89
CA GLU A 939 -69.56 6.49 -68.13
C GLU A 939 -70.83 5.98 -68.88
N PRO A 940 -70.78 5.47 -70.14
CA PRO A 940 -69.69 5.52 -71.14
C PRO A 940 -70.13 5.83 -72.62
N THR A 941 -69.14 5.85 -73.53
CA THR A 941 -69.16 5.49 -74.99
C THR A 941 -69.82 6.34 -76.11
N LYS A 942 -68.92 6.79 -77.01
CA LYS A 942 -68.85 6.59 -78.51
C LYS A 942 -69.63 7.42 -79.56
N GLU A 943 -68.80 7.89 -80.52
CA GLU A 943 -68.90 7.86 -82.00
C GLU A 943 -69.62 8.96 -82.84
N GLU A 944 -68.76 9.63 -83.64
CA GLU A 944 -68.83 9.95 -85.07
C GLU A 944 -69.65 11.12 -85.70
N ASN A 945 -68.88 11.90 -86.50
CA ASN A 945 -69.19 12.45 -87.83
C ASN A 945 -70.36 13.46 -88.01
N LYS A 946 -70.04 14.71 -88.41
CA LYS A 946 -69.85 15.09 -89.84
C LYS A 946 -69.45 16.57 -90.09
N ASP A 947 -68.55 16.72 -91.07
CA ASP A 947 -68.48 17.71 -92.16
C ASP A 947 -68.89 19.19 -92.02
N ALA A 948 -67.93 20.05 -92.39
CA ALA A 948 -68.05 21.23 -93.28
C ALA A 948 -68.91 22.46 -92.84
N ASP A 949 -68.70 23.69 -93.34
CA ASP A 949 -67.89 24.15 -94.48
C ASP A 949 -67.49 25.64 -94.33
N LYS A 950 -66.33 26.05 -94.90
CA LYS A 950 -65.96 27.38 -95.48
C LYS A 950 -66.27 28.73 -94.72
N ASP A 951 -65.57 29.86 -94.95
CA ASP A 951 -64.77 30.22 -96.14
C ASP A 951 -63.60 31.20 -95.87
N ALA A 952 -62.56 30.99 -96.70
CA ALA A 952 -61.52 31.86 -97.28
C ALA A 952 -60.98 33.20 -96.69
N ASN A 953 -59.64 33.31 -96.89
CA ASN A 953 -58.86 34.49 -97.34
C ASN A 953 -58.39 35.56 -96.33
N LYS A 954 -57.16 36.12 -96.41
CA LYS A 954 -56.22 36.15 -97.56
C LYS A 954 -54.72 36.36 -97.22
N ASP A 955 -53.88 35.87 -98.14
CA ASP A 955 -52.54 36.34 -98.60
C ASP A 955 -51.24 36.24 -97.75
N ASN A 956 -50.42 35.27 -98.20
CA ASN A 956 -49.02 35.39 -98.68
C ASN A 956 -47.81 35.40 -97.71
N GLN A 957 -46.99 34.33 -97.71
CA GLN A 957 -45.86 33.97 -98.63
C GLN A 957 -44.52 34.58 -98.12
N ASN A 958 -43.31 34.02 -98.24
CA ASN A 958 -42.67 32.82 -98.84
C ASN A 958 -41.25 32.70 -98.18
N ASN A 959 -40.40 31.67 -98.25
CA ASN A 959 -40.36 30.27 -98.74
C ASN A 959 -39.06 29.61 -98.13
N ASP A 960 -38.57 28.38 -98.40
CA ASP A 960 -38.94 27.28 -99.32
C ASP A 960 -38.40 25.91 -98.79
N ALA A 961 -39.05 24.83 -99.25
CA ALA A 961 -38.54 23.51 -99.67
C ALA A 961 -37.55 22.66 -98.80
N ASN A 962 -37.86 21.41 -98.39
CA ASN A 962 -38.05 20.14 -99.17
C ASN A 962 -36.68 19.52 -99.61
N ALA A 963 -36.38 18.21 -99.57
CA ALA A 963 -37.09 16.95 -99.27
C ALA A 963 -36.17 16.03 -98.42
N GLY A 964 -36.56 14.86 -97.90
CA GLY A 964 -36.73 13.62 -98.67
C GLY A 964 -35.94 12.47 -98.00
N THR A 965 -36.44 11.24 -98.08
CA THR A 965 -35.89 10.03 -97.41
C THR A 965 -34.73 9.38 -98.16
N ASP A 966 -33.71 8.85 -97.47
CA ASP A 966 -33.27 7.44 -97.68
C ASP A 966 -32.32 6.90 -96.57
N LYS A 967 -31.86 5.65 -96.79
CA LYS A 967 -31.12 4.72 -95.92
C LYS A 967 -29.61 5.00 -95.76
N ASP A 968 -28.99 4.02 -95.10
CA ASP A 968 -27.60 3.54 -95.16
C ASP A 968 -26.63 3.99 -94.06
N THR A 969 -26.41 3.02 -93.17
CA THR A 969 -25.15 2.71 -92.50
C THR A 969 -23.94 2.84 -93.45
N ASP A 970 -22.93 3.64 -93.08
CA ASP A 970 -21.65 3.05 -92.66
C ASP A 970 -20.62 4.07 -92.11
N GLY A 971 -19.77 3.59 -91.20
CA GLY A 971 -18.33 3.86 -91.31
C GLY A 971 -17.75 5.24 -91.00
N LYS A 972 -18.02 5.82 -89.82
CA LYS A 972 -17.23 6.91 -89.17
C LYS A 972 -17.01 8.20 -89.98
N THR A 973 -17.64 9.28 -89.54
CA THR A 973 -16.95 10.35 -88.75
C THR A 973 -17.96 11.38 -88.24
N ASN A 974 -17.57 12.14 -87.20
CA ASN A 974 -18.28 13.27 -86.59
C ASN A 974 -19.51 12.94 -85.71
N ASP A 975 -19.28 12.25 -84.59
CA ASP A 975 -20.13 12.46 -83.41
C ASP A 975 -19.59 13.63 -82.58
N LYS A 976 -20.43 14.66 -82.45
CA LYS A 976 -20.36 15.70 -81.41
C LYS A 976 -21.72 15.69 -80.69
N ASP A 977 -21.79 15.00 -79.56
CA ASP A 977 -22.80 15.20 -78.52
C ASP A 977 -22.13 14.91 -77.16
N SER A 978 -22.22 15.76 -76.14
CA SER A 978 -23.39 16.34 -75.47
C SER A 978 -24.04 15.43 -74.40
N ASN A 979 -23.18 15.02 -73.45
CA ASN A 979 -23.31 15.22 -71.99
C ASN A 979 -24.66 14.98 -71.27
N THR A 980 -24.74 14.17 -70.21
CA THR A 980 -23.95 12.99 -69.77
C THR A 980 -24.72 12.30 -68.63
N ASP A 981 -24.73 10.97 -68.60
CA ASP A 981 -25.24 10.14 -67.49
C ASP A 981 -24.24 9.00 -67.20
N THR A 982 -24.30 8.42 -65.99
CA THR A 982 -23.55 7.24 -65.43
C THR A 982 -22.24 6.74 -66.10
N GLY A 983 -21.16 6.52 -65.33
CA GLY A 983 -20.02 5.71 -65.81
C GLY A 983 -18.82 5.50 -64.87
N LYS A 984 -18.05 4.41 -65.09
CA LYS A 984 -16.82 3.99 -64.36
C LYS A 984 -15.52 4.48 -65.04
N ASN A 985 -14.41 4.42 -64.28
CA ASN A 985 -12.96 4.39 -64.61
C ASN A 985 -12.55 3.69 -65.95
N PRO A 986 -11.32 3.83 -66.53
CA PRO A 986 -10.07 4.43 -65.98
C PRO A 986 -9.07 5.20 -66.94
N ASP A 987 -8.05 5.84 -66.33
CA ASP A 987 -6.61 6.07 -66.69
C ASP A 987 -6.01 6.44 -68.09
N LYS A 988 -5.20 7.54 -68.08
CA LYS A 988 -3.83 7.78 -68.69
C LYS A 988 -3.61 7.73 -70.23
N GLU A 989 -2.59 8.36 -70.86
CA GLU A 989 -1.28 8.91 -70.38
C GLU A 989 -0.67 10.02 -71.31
N THR A 990 0.43 10.66 -70.87
CA THR A 990 1.39 11.55 -71.58
C THR A 990 0.97 13.00 -71.94
N GLY A 991 1.81 14.04 -71.77
CA GLY A 991 3.14 14.08 -71.11
C GLY A 991 3.92 15.41 -71.22
N SER A 992 5.14 15.40 -70.68
CA SER A 992 6.25 16.40 -70.77
C SER A 992 6.22 17.63 -69.82
N GLY A 993 7.41 18.01 -69.32
CA GLY A 993 7.64 19.28 -68.60
C GLY A 993 8.24 19.22 -67.18
N THR A 994 9.35 18.48 -66.97
CA THR A 994 10.58 18.91 -66.26
C THR A 994 10.45 20.00 -65.17
N ASP A 995 10.86 19.83 -63.89
CA ASP A 995 12.19 19.35 -63.47
C ASP A 995 12.32 19.03 -61.97
N LYS A 996 13.52 18.55 -61.57
CA LYS A 996 13.95 18.10 -60.23
C LYS A 996 15.10 19.05 -59.72
N PRO A 997 15.71 18.85 -58.54
CA PRO A 997 15.30 19.30 -57.20
C PRO A 997 16.32 20.26 -56.51
N ALA A 998 16.22 20.40 -55.17
CA ALA A 998 17.31 20.62 -54.17
C ALA A 998 17.41 21.97 -53.42
N ALA A 999 18.08 21.89 -52.26
CA ALA A 999 18.52 22.94 -51.31
C ALA A 999 17.41 23.76 -50.59
N GLY A 1000 17.37 23.90 -49.27
CA GLY A 1000 18.30 23.54 -48.20
C GLY A 1000 18.19 24.49 -46.99
N VAL A 1001 18.57 23.98 -45.81
CA VAL A 1001 19.33 24.68 -44.73
C VAL A 1001 18.64 25.69 -43.78
N ASN A 1002 18.72 25.35 -42.47
CA ASN A 1002 18.73 26.19 -41.24
C ASN A 1002 17.47 27.02 -40.87
N SER A 1003 17.20 27.29 -39.58
CA SER A 1003 18.10 27.42 -38.41
C SER A 1003 17.51 26.93 -37.08
N GLY A 1004 18.36 26.72 -36.06
CA GLY A 1004 17.97 26.48 -34.66
C GLY A 1004 17.55 27.76 -33.91
N SER A 1005 17.57 27.85 -32.57
CA SER A 1005 18.26 27.02 -31.57
C SER A 1005 17.71 27.26 -30.13
N THR A 1006 18.34 26.61 -29.14
CA THR A 1006 18.53 27.04 -27.73
C THR A 1006 17.34 27.16 -26.77
N ASP A 1007 17.15 26.12 -25.97
CA ASP A 1007 17.62 25.98 -24.58
C ASP A 1007 17.15 26.88 -23.40
N THR A 1008 17.15 26.19 -22.25
CA THR A 1008 17.36 26.61 -20.83
C THR A 1008 16.24 27.25 -20.00
N ASN A 1009 15.87 26.48 -18.96
CA ASN A 1009 15.76 26.83 -17.53
C ASN A 1009 14.70 27.88 -17.10
N GLN A 1010 14.18 27.84 -15.86
CA GLN A 1010 14.75 27.28 -14.63
C GLN A 1010 13.65 26.76 -13.69
#